data_AF-A0A8H7G738-F1
#
_entry.id   AF-A0A8H7G738-F1
#
_cell.length_a   1.000
_cell.length_b   1.000
_cell.length_c   1.000
_cell.angle_alpha   90.00
_cell.angle_beta   90.00
_cell.angle_gamma   90.00
#
_symmetry.space_group_name_H-M   'P 1'
#
loop_
_entity.id
_entity.type
_entity.pdbx_description
1 polymer ?
#
loop_
_entity_poly.entity_id
_entity_poly.type
_entity_poly.pdbx_seq_one_letter_code
_entity_poly.pdbx_strand_id
1 'polypeptide(L)'
;MAALGPCRGPGRVDRRQFSKFVAPLLPFKQAFSTTTMTIEKAELLKTKGNAFFKDGKMKEAADCYTKAAKEAPKDPVYPSNLSAALYESGDYAGCVKAISRSWKLLDDNPTLSFKLSARLAKSLAQGVREGSITLAFITAHAKVISDLEKITQKYPDMTPDTLQDHNRLWGEWSSISVERGDRLGAAREALGRLSRLPVFRYSPEPDLTYNKVYEVISLFHGWGPANGDDGKFPLDMKSLSDGELSRVSFLFGGVGDARHAFGTIIGAHRAYKTLEKRRRPLFKVHLTMLDFHPNVLARDLCILLFLDALMSKKTPETERLEIRTTLFYMYVGAVMPGYCWERLHNMMKELKRRLQATPVLLPDWIYVDYNSAANITVGLDFWLNLVGKRDTASMLQVHTVESPGKQWSSRELMDNPSISPEYRKMLRDGEEHRARIAAAEFDNLTETQRREYGIIDPNHNGETVQEAQKYLPQRRKAFMDMRIKERLDGNLPGQMVREQDWYESVKAFVPPPELWSRHPGFARFSDYKSDRTELTQKEKQADLRNTTQKLGALPYPDLSIDIFKPPRQIEVFNHTIGLSRRDLTSVPDAPAFSHVSTFFDNVVETLKNMKGRIQLEVVHGELIAELSKWRFGGDSGRPAQFPSKFTRAWLSNCPDYTHGLMNTCIYISPCIQFGRSCAAASNCLFNPGIFKDDEEFCHTYTLLTSRDIPRYFGCKLIRKDALMGFLVVTPQPFPRPSSELASRIELRTWITRVLFCTIIPGVPGLTPYRARMPNNLVAFFGLLVHLKETGFPAHWLSDFLHSVISDNLTSDIAPYTGQWPIPVSEFDRRVKMRKVRLDPWQAELEAILATTRHGIPFAITLPPNFAQSHEEIGLFEANVKADLAASPFGVISIDPAVSLLLYKPGRSVKTLLSSVTAIFEGSKSTAPGTFFIISAVEAYDKNGIIRWRLSRERAKGMKADNWYMVAYRSDRKEPVTQPSPASQWIDIGPDVTQPAMPVL
;
A
#
# COMPACT_ATOMS: atom_id res chain seq x y z
N MET A 1 48.86 43.67 -7.61
CA MET A 1 49.42 45.00 -7.34
C MET A 1 49.57 45.11 -5.83
N ALA A 2 50.77 44.80 -5.33
CA ALA A 2 51.76 45.78 -4.84
C ALA A 2 51.36 46.27 -3.42
N ALA A 3 52.19 46.25 -2.37
CA ALA A 3 53.60 45.91 -2.22
C ALA A 3 53.96 46.03 -0.71
N LEU A 4 54.91 45.19 -0.25
CA LEU A 4 55.97 45.46 0.76
C LEU A 4 55.54 45.83 2.20
N GLY A 5 56.14 45.33 3.28
CA GLY A 5 57.40 44.67 3.54
C GLY A 5 57.83 44.96 5.00
N PRO A 6 58.71 44.16 5.63
CA PRO A 6 58.83 43.98 7.08
C PRO A 6 60.11 44.58 7.69
N CYS A 7 60.25 44.64 9.02
CA CYS A 7 61.54 44.58 9.77
C CYS A 7 61.25 44.42 11.28
N ARG A 8 61.65 43.31 11.94
CA ARG A 8 62.96 42.94 12.51
C ARG A 8 63.33 43.68 13.81
N GLY A 9 63.43 42.91 14.90
CA GLY A 9 64.68 42.81 15.65
C GLY A 9 64.62 43.06 17.17
N PRO A 10 65.46 42.38 17.98
CA PRO A 10 65.18 41.99 19.36
C PRO A 10 66.11 42.63 20.41
N GLY A 11 65.73 42.54 21.70
CA GLY A 11 66.58 42.96 22.83
C GLY A 11 66.31 42.11 24.06
N ARG A 12 67.38 41.55 24.62
CA ARG A 12 67.42 40.47 25.62
C ARG A 12 68.07 41.03 26.91
N VAL A 13 67.84 40.35 28.04
CA VAL A 13 68.71 40.24 29.25
C VAL A 13 68.39 41.14 30.48
N ASP A 14 67.69 40.48 31.42
CA ASP A 14 68.16 40.05 32.76
C ASP A 14 68.10 40.96 34.02
N ARG A 15 67.82 40.22 35.10
CA ARG A 15 67.49 40.52 36.50
C ARG A 15 68.68 41.01 37.32
N ARG A 16 68.38 41.80 38.36
CA ARG A 16 68.69 41.55 39.80
C ARG A 16 68.43 42.81 40.63
N GLN A 17 67.65 42.71 41.71
CA GLN A 17 68.11 42.92 43.10
C GLN A 17 66.94 42.87 44.10
N PHE A 18 67.28 42.48 45.34
CA PHE A 18 66.45 41.84 46.36
C PHE A 18 65.94 42.79 47.46
N SER A 19 64.73 42.48 47.96
CA SER A 19 64.21 42.55 49.34
C SER A 19 63.97 43.89 50.07
N LYS A 20 62.74 44.10 50.57
CA LYS A 20 62.39 44.03 52.01
C LYS A 20 60.86 44.12 52.26
N PHE A 21 60.42 43.37 53.27
CA PHE A 21 59.10 43.11 53.88
C PHE A 21 58.08 44.26 53.99
N VAL A 22 56.77 44.01 53.75
CA VAL A 22 55.62 43.91 54.71
C VAL A 22 54.38 43.30 53.97
N ALA A 23 53.59 42.45 54.64
CA ALA A 23 52.44 41.66 54.13
C ALA A 23 51.11 42.45 53.95
N PRO A 24 49.93 41.81 53.75
CA PRO A 24 49.37 41.26 52.52
C PRO A 24 48.09 42.00 52.04
N LEU A 25 47.85 42.12 50.73
CA LEU A 25 46.55 42.54 50.17
C LEU A 25 46.00 41.46 49.22
N LEU A 26 45.06 40.69 49.77
CA LEU A 26 43.84 40.10 49.18
C LEU A 26 43.85 39.60 47.71
N PRO A 27 43.45 38.34 47.46
CA PRO A 27 43.09 37.84 46.13
C PRO A 27 41.64 38.25 45.79
N PHE A 28 41.36 39.52 45.51
CA PHE A 28 40.01 39.97 45.12
C PHE A 28 39.86 40.37 43.64
N LYS A 29 40.95 40.50 42.88
CA LYS A 29 40.90 40.93 41.47
C LYS A 29 40.75 39.79 40.45
N GLN A 30 41.07 38.53 40.78
CA GLN A 30 40.92 37.42 39.84
C GLN A 30 39.49 36.83 39.83
N ALA A 31 38.81 36.74 40.98
CA ALA A 31 37.47 36.12 41.07
C ALA A 31 36.37 36.96 40.37
N PHE A 32 36.46 38.29 40.42
CA PHE A 32 35.52 39.18 39.73
C PHE A 32 35.63 39.06 38.20
N SER A 33 36.85 38.97 37.65
CA SER A 33 37.08 38.86 36.20
C SER A 33 36.60 37.52 35.62
N THR A 34 36.75 36.42 36.36
CA THR A 34 36.24 35.11 35.92
C THR A 34 34.72 35.04 35.96
N THR A 35 34.09 35.64 36.99
CA THR A 35 32.63 35.61 37.16
C THR A 35 31.93 36.46 36.08
N THR A 36 32.46 37.63 35.76
CA THR A 36 31.95 38.47 34.66
C THR A 36 32.14 37.79 33.30
N MET A 37 33.30 37.17 33.05
CA MET A 37 33.53 36.42 31.81
C MET A 37 32.59 35.20 31.66
N THR A 38 32.24 34.50 32.74
CA THR A 38 31.27 33.39 32.68
C THR A 38 29.85 33.88 32.37
N ILE A 39 29.44 35.03 32.89
CA ILE A 39 28.12 35.64 32.62
C ILE A 39 28.04 36.11 31.16
N GLU A 40 29.05 36.81 30.66
CA GLU A 40 29.11 37.26 29.25
C GLU A 40 29.08 36.07 28.29
N LYS A 41 29.80 34.99 28.61
CA LYS A 41 29.80 33.76 27.81
C LYS A 41 28.45 33.06 27.81
N ALA A 42 27.76 33.00 28.96
CA ALA A 42 26.40 32.44 29.06
C ALA A 42 25.40 33.26 28.21
N GLU A 43 25.49 34.59 28.25
CA GLU A 43 24.66 35.50 27.47
C GLU A 43 24.91 35.38 25.96
N LEU A 44 26.17 35.23 25.53
CA LEU A 44 26.51 34.97 24.14
C LEU A 44 25.92 33.64 23.65
N LEU A 45 26.02 32.58 24.48
CA LEU A 45 25.45 31.28 24.17
C LEU A 45 23.91 31.32 24.09
N LYS A 46 23.25 32.05 24.99
CA LYS A 46 21.80 32.29 24.93
C LYS A 46 21.42 33.02 23.64
N THR A 47 22.16 34.07 23.27
CA THR A 47 21.89 34.83 22.04
C THR A 47 22.01 33.95 20.80
N LYS A 48 23.04 33.11 20.73
CA LYS A 48 23.19 32.09 19.67
C LYS A 48 22.05 31.07 19.70
N GLY A 49 21.66 30.59 20.87
CA GLY A 49 20.53 29.68 21.05
C GLY A 49 19.20 30.30 20.57
N ASN A 50 18.96 31.57 20.88
CA ASN A 50 17.78 32.30 20.43
C ASN A 50 17.75 32.45 18.90
N ALA A 51 18.90 32.66 18.26
CA ALA A 51 19.00 32.68 16.80
C ALA A 51 18.64 31.30 16.21
N PHE A 52 19.24 30.22 16.72
CA PHE A 52 18.90 28.87 16.28
C PHE A 52 17.43 28.51 16.52
N PHE A 53 16.85 28.94 17.64
CA PHE A 53 15.44 28.71 17.97
C PHE A 53 14.53 29.39 16.95
N LYS A 54 14.82 30.65 16.58
CA LYS A 54 14.09 31.39 15.54
C LYS A 54 14.23 30.74 14.16
N ASP A 55 15.39 30.17 13.87
CA ASP A 55 15.67 29.45 12.61
C ASP A 55 15.07 28.03 12.57
N GLY A 56 14.37 27.58 13.61
CA GLY A 56 13.80 26.23 13.68
C GLY A 56 14.81 25.12 14.03
N LYS A 57 16.06 25.48 14.32
CA LYS A 57 17.17 24.56 14.66
C LYS A 57 17.15 24.23 16.14
N MET A 58 16.14 23.46 16.55
CA MET A 58 15.82 23.22 17.95
C MET A 58 16.91 22.45 18.71
N LYS A 59 17.63 21.53 18.03
CA LYS A 59 18.73 20.77 18.64
C LYS A 59 19.91 21.69 18.98
N GLU A 60 20.32 22.51 18.02
CA GLU A 60 21.39 23.49 18.18
C GLU A 60 21.04 24.55 19.22
N ALA A 61 19.77 24.98 19.26
CA ALA A 61 19.25 25.86 20.30
C ALA A 61 19.37 25.21 21.69
N ALA A 62 18.90 23.95 21.84
CA ALA A 62 18.98 23.19 23.08
C ALA A 62 20.44 23.00 23.55
N ASP A 63 21.37 22.72 22.63
CA ASP A 63 22.80 22.61 22.92
C ASP A 63 23.38 23.93 23.45
N CYS A 64 23.02 25.06 22.81
CA CYS A 64 23.41 26.39 23.26
C CYS A 64 22.89 26.72 24.66
N TYR A 65 21.60 26.48 24.93
CA TYR A 65 21.02 26.72 26.26
C TYR A 65 21.59 25.79 27.33
N THR A 66 21.88 24.53 26.98
CA THR A 66 22.55 23.59 27.88
C THR A 66 23.95 24.06 28.25
N LYS A 67 24.71 24.59 27.30
CA LYS A 67 26.03 25.19 27.57
C LYS A 67 25.91 26.47 28.41
N ALA A 68 24.96 27.35 28.09
CA ALA A 68 24.71 28.57 28.87
C ALA A 68 24.38 28.24 30.35
N ALA A 69 23.52 27.25 30.58
CA ALA A 69 23.18 26.78 31.92
C ALA A 69 24.38 26.18 32.69
N LYS A 70 25.45 25.76 32.02
CA LYS A 70 26.70 25.32 32.69
C LYS A 70 27.57 26.51 33.09
N GLU A 71 27.62 27.55 32.25
CA GLU A 71 28.39 28.77 32.51
C GLU A 71 27.74 29.63 33.61
N ALA A 72 26.41 29.60 33.72
CA ALA A 72 25.65 30.32 34.75
C ALA A 72 24.59 29.39 35.41
N PRO A 73 25.00 28.51 36.34
CA PRO A 73 24.17 27.42 36.87
C PRO A 73 23.05 27.86 37.82
N LYS A 74 23.04 29.11 38.27
CA LYS A 74 22.02 29.66 39.18
C LYS A 74 20.92 30.43 38.46
N ASP A 75 21.06 30.71 37.16
CA ASP A 75 20.08 31.48 36.42
C ASP A 75 18.94 30.58 35.89
N PRO A 76 17.68 30.80 36.28
CA PRO A 76 16.55 29.99 35.84
C PRO A 76 16.16 30.19 34.36
N VAL A 77 16.65 31.25 33.70
CA VAL A 77 16.30 31.58 32.29
C VAL A 77 16.85 30.53 31.33
N TYR A 78 18.10 30.09 31.49
CA TYR A 78 18.71 29.11 30.58
C TYR A 78 18.00 27.74 30.58
N PRO A 79 17.67 27.11 31.72
CA PRO A 79 16.86 25.89 31.72
C PRO A 79 15.41 26.13 31.25
N SER A 80 14.84 27.33 31.43
CA SER A 80 13.54 27.66 30.83
C SER A 80 13.61 27.71 29.30
N ASN A 81 14.60 28.39 28.73
CA ASN A 81 14.82 28.43 27.27
C ASN A 81 15.13 27.04 26.70
N LEU A 82 15.91 26.22 27.43
CA LEU A 82 16.12 24.82 27.10
C LEU A 82 14.80 24.05 27.03
N SER A 83 13.92 24.21 28.04
CA SER A 83 12.63 23.53 28.01
C SER A 83 11.74 23.97 26.84
N ALA A 84 11.84 25.21 26.38
CA ALA A 84 11.15 25.67 25.18
C ALA A 84 11.65 24.95 23.93
N ALA A 85 12.98 24.87 23.73
CA ALA A 85 13.58 24.15 22.60
C ALA A 85 13.22 22.65 22.62
N LEU A 86 13.25 22.03 23.80
CA LEU A 86 12.88 20.62 23.97
C LEU A 86 11.40 20.38 23.64
N TYR A 87 10.49 21.24 24.10
CA TYR A 87 9.07 21.14 23.74
C TYR A 87 8.84 21.25 22.23
N GLU A 88 9.43 22.25 21.57
CA GLU A 88 9.27 22.44 20.12
C GLU A 88 9.87 21.28 19.31
N SER A 89 10.92 20.63 19.83
CA SER A 89 11.50 19.42 19.22
C SER A 89 10.70 18.14 19.49
N GLY A 90 9.69 18.18 20.37
CA GLY A 90 8.90 17.02 20.79
C GLY A 90 9.51 16.18 21.92
N ASP A 91 10.63 16.59 22.53
CA ASP A 91 11.18 15.93 23.72
C ASP A 91 10.46 16.42 24.99
N TYR A 92 9.26 15.88 25.23
CA TYR A 92 8.42 16.28 26.35
C TYR A 92 9.01 15.88 27.70
N ALA A 93 9.59 14.69 27.82
CA ALA A 93 10.22 14.25 29.06
C ALA A 93 11.44 15.11 29.41
N GLY A 94 12.29 15.43 28.41
CA GLY A 94 13.39 16.38 28.57
C GLY A 94 12.91 17.78 28.94
N CYS A 95 11.83 18.25 28.32
CA CYS A 95 11.17 19.51 28.65
C CYS A 95 10.77 19.57 30.13
N VAL A 96 10.07 18.55 30.65
CA VAL A 96 9.67 18.51 32.08
C VAL A 96 10.88 18.53 33.02
N LYS A 97 11.97 17.82 32.68
CA LYS A 97 13.22 17.87 33.46
C LYS A 97 13.87 19.25 33.44
N ALA A 98 13.82 19.95 32.31
CA ALA A 98 14.35 21.30 32.19
C ALA A 98 13.48 22.33 32.95
N ILE A 99 12.15 22.19 32.88
CA ILE A 99 11.20 22.97 33.71
C ILE A 99 11.48 22.75 35.20
N SER A 100 11.64 21.50 35.63
CA SER A 100 11.93 21.16 37.03
C SER A 100 13.23 21.77 37.53
N ARG A 101 14.24 21.89 36.65
CA ARG A 101 15.50 22.58 36.97
C ARG A 101 15.30 24.09 37.06
N SER A 102 14.59 24.70 36.11
CA SER A 102 14.28 26.13 36.12
C SER A 102 13.48 26.51 37.36
N TRP A 103 12.43 25.75 37.70
CA TRP A 103 11.57 25.99 38.87
C TRP A 103 12.34 25.94 40.20
N LYS A 104 13.29 25.02 40.34
CA LYS A 104 14.13 24.93 41.56
C LYS A 104 15.07 26.12 41.76
N LEU A 105 15.43 26.82 40.69
CA LEU A 105 16.30 28.00 40.70
C LEU A 105 15.52 29.31 40.70
N LEU A 106 14.20 29.24 40.49
CA LEU A 106 13.37 30.41 40.29
C LEU A 106 12.96 31.02 41.63
N ASP A 107 13.30 32.29 41.83
CA ASP A 107 12.78 33.12 42.91
C ASP A 107 11.38 33.66 42.56
N ASP A 108 11.01 34.88 42.98
CA ASP A 108 9.70 35.45 42.68
C ASP A 108 9.62 36.06 41.28
N ASN A 109 9.00 35.35 40.33
CA ASN A 109 8.79 35.85 38.97
C ASN A 109 7.47 35.28 38.39
N PRO A 110 6.36 36.03 38.45
CA PRO A 110 5.06 35.52 37.99
C PRO A 110 5.07 35.20 36.49
N THR A 111 5.65 36.07 35.65
CA THR A 111 5.69 35.85 34.19
C THR A 111 6.40 34.56 33.80
N LEU A 112 7.56 34.27 34.39
CA LEU A 112 8.29 33.05 34.11
C LEU A 112 7.60 31.82 34.72
N SER A 113 7.00 31.95 35.90
CA SER A 113 6.23 30.89 36.56
C SER A 113 5.06 30.40 35.70
N PHE A 114 4.24 31.31 35.16
CA PHE A 114 3.14 30.95 34.27
C PHE A 114 3.62 30.36 32.94
N LYS A 115 4.74 30.83 32.39
CA LYS A 115 5.36 30.22 31.19
C LYS A 115 5.79 28.78 31.44
N LEU A 116 6.41 28.49 32.59
CA LEU A 116 6.80 27.14 32.99
C LEU A 116 5.57 26.26 33.23
N SER A 117 4.56 26.78 33.93
CA SER A 117 3.29 26.09 34.19
C SER A 117 2.58 25.67 32.89
N ALA A 118 2.37 26.61 31.96
CA ALA A 118 1.70 26.33 30.69
C ALA A 118 2.46 25.28 29.85
N ARG A 119 3.79 25.39 29.79
CA ARG A 119 4.63 24.41 29.07
C ARG A 119 4.62 23.05 29.75
N LEU A 120 4.56 23.00 31.08
CA LEU A 120 4.47 21.76 31.83
C LEU A 120 3.17 21.03 31.53
N ALA A 121 2.02 21.69 31.65
CA ALA A 121 0.71 21.09 31.36
C ALA A 121 0.65 20.51 29.93
N LYS A 122 1.11 21.28 28.93
CA LYS A 122 1.19 20.81 27.53
C LYS A 122 2.14 19.62 27.36
N SER A 123 3.31 19.66 27.98
CA SER A 123 4.29 18.57 27.88
C SER A 123 3.78 17.28 28.52
N LEU A 124 3.08 17.39 29.66
CA LEU A 124 2.44 16.25 30.32
C LEU A 124 1.35 15.65 29.43
N ALA A 125 0.43 16.48 28.92
CA ALA A 125 -0.66 16.05 28.04
C ALA A 125 -0.14 15.31 26.79
N GLN A 126 0.80 15.92 26.07
CA GLN A 126 1.36 15.33 24.86
C GLN A 126 2.22 14.10 25.18
N GLY A 127 3.15 14.21 26.13
CA GLY A 127 4.08 13.15 26.51
C GLY A 127 3.40 11.88 27.03
N VAL A 128 2.29 12.01 27.76
CA VAL A 128 1.49 10.84 28.17
C VAL A 128 0.77 10.21 26.98
N ARG A 129 0.24 11.02 26.06
CA ARG A 129 -0.50 10.53 24.88
C ARG A 129 0.41 9.80 23.89
N GLU A 130 1.62 10.30 23.65
CA GLU A 130 2.60 9.65 22.79
C GLU A 130 3.41 8.54 23.49
N GLY A 131 3.35 8.46 24.82
CA GLY A 131 4.01 7.44 25.63
C GLY A 131 5.43 7.77 26.13
N SER A 132 5.96 8.98 25.89
CA SER A 132 7.28 9.39 26.42
C SER A 132 7.29 9.74 27.91
N ILE A 133 6.12 10.04 28.49
CA ILE A 133 5.94 10.30 29.94
C ILE A 133 5.09 9.18 30.55
N THR A 134 5.69 8.43 31.47
CA THR A 134 5.04 7.32 32.18
C THR A 134 4.49 7.75 33.55
N LEU A 135 3.66 6.90 34.18
CA LEU A 135 3.20 7.13 35.55
C LEU A 135 4.36 7.25 36.56
N ALA A 136 5.39 6.42 36.41
CA ALA A 136 6.60 6.50 37.23
C ALA A 136 7.32 7.85 37.05
N PHE A 137 7.37 8.36 35.81
CA PHE A 137 7.95 9.67 35.52
C PHE A 137 7.15 10.80 36.20
N ILE A 138 5.82 10.77 36.12
CA ILE A 138 4.95 11.76 36.78
C ILE A 138 5.17 11.75 38.29
N THR A 139 5.22 10.55 38.88
CA THR A 139 5.44 10.36 40.33
C THR A 139 6.77 10.96 40.76
N ALA A 140 7.85 10.74 39.98
CA ALA A 140 9.16 11.31 40.26
C ALA A 140 9.21 12.85 40.20
N HIS A 141 8.25 13.50 39.54
CA HIS A 141 8.17 14.96 39.40
C HIS A 141 6.94 15.57 40.10
N ALA A 142 6.24 14.80 40.94
CA ALA A 142 4.93 15.17 41.51
C ALA A 142 4.93 16.52 42.23
N LYS A 143 6.00 16.84 42.96
CA LYS A 143 6.13 18.13 43.67
C LYS A 143 6.08 19.31 42.71
N VAL A 144 6.92 19.32 41.67
CA VAL A 144 6.98 20.40 40.68
C VAL A 144 5.66 20.53 39.93
N ILE A 145 5.03 19.39 39.60
CA ILE A 145 3.72 19.36 38.96
C ILE A 145 2.67 20.04 39.85
N SER A 146 2.57 19.64 41.12
CA SER A 146 1.61 20.23 42.05
C SER A 146 1.87 21.72 42.32
N ASP A 147 3.14 22.12 42.42
CA ASP A 147 3.50 23.53 42.69
C ASP A 147 3.05 24.43 41.53
N LEU A 148 3.35 24.02 40.29
CA LEU A 148 3.03 24.79 39.10
C LEU A 148 1.54 24.71 38.72
N GLU A 149 0.84 23.62 39.05
CA GLU A 149 -0.62 23.51 38.91
C GLU A 149 -1.35 24.56 39.76
N LYS A 150 -0.87 24.77 40.99
CA LYS A 150 -1.46 25.70 41.96
C LYS A 150 -0.91 27.13 41.86
N ILE A 151 -0.19 27.47 40.78
CA ILE A 151 0.51 28.75 40.67
C ILE A 151 -0.42 29.97 40.74
N THR A 152 -1.68 29.82 40.36
CA THR A 152 -2.72 30.85 40.46
C THR A 152 -3.04 31.24 41.90
N GLN A 153 -2.83 30.34 42.87
CA GLN A 153 -2.97 30.64 44.30
C GLN A 153 -1.84 31.55 44.79
N LYS A 154 -0.65 31.43 44.21
CA LYS A 154 0.51 32.27 44.54
C LYS A 154 0.40 33.66 43.90
N TYR A 155 -0.23 33.76 42.73
CA TYR A 155 -0.37 35.00 41.97
C TYR A 155 -1.82 35.21 41.49
N PRO A 156 -2.75 35.56 42.40
CA PRO A 156 -4.16 35.74 42.05
C PRO A 156 -4.41 36.97 41.18
N ASP A 157 -3.55 37.99 41.26
CA ASP A 157 -3.72 39.29 40.58
C ASP A 157 -3.18 39.29 39.13
N MET A 158 -2.86 38.13 38.56
CA MET A 158 -2.41 38.02 37.16
C MET A 158 -3.57 38.35 36.20
N THR A 159 -3.25 38.65 34.94
CA THR A 159 -4.29 39.03 33.97
C THR A 159 -5.36 37.92 33.82
N PRO A 160 -6.66 38.27 33.70
CA PRO A 160 -7.73 37.30 33.56
C PRO A 160 -7.50 36.27 32.45
N ASP A 161 -6.98 36.71 31.30
CA ASP A 161 -6.64 35.83 30.17
C ASP A 161 -5.60 34.78 30.56
N THR A 162 -4.56 35.16 31.32
CA THR A 162 -3.51 34.24 31.79
C THR A 162 -4.08 33.20 32.75
N LEU A 163 -4.97 33.61 33.66
CA LEU A 163 -5.64 32.71 34.60
C LEU A 163 -6.57 31.73 33.86
N GLN A 164 -7.32 32.23 32.88
CA GLN A 164 -8.20 31.41 32.04
C GLN A 164 -7.41 30.39 31.21
N ASP A 165 -6.33 30.81 30.57
CA ASP A 165 -5.46 29.92 29.81
C ASP A 165 -4.78 28.87 30.69
N HIS A 166 -4.32 29.24 31.88
CA HIS A 166 -3.78 28.31 32.87
C HIS A 166 -4.82 27.25 33.23
N ASN A 167 -6.02 27.68 33.63
CA ASN A 167 -7.10 26.78 34.03
C ASN A 167 -7.51 25.84 32.88
N ARG A 168 -7.55 26.36 31.64
CA ARG A 168 -7.83 25.54 30.45
C ARG A 168 -6.77 24.46 30.25
N LEU A 169 -5.49 24.82 30.23
CA LEU A 169 -4.38 23.87 30.00
C LEU A 169 -4.29 22.80 31.10
N TRP A 170 -4.47 23.20 32.36
CA TRP A 170 -4.49 22.25 33.48
C TRP A 170 -5.77 21.41 33.53
N GLY A 171 -6.90 21.93 33.04
CA GLY A 171 -8.12 21.15 32.81
C GLY A 171 -7.94 20.07 31.74
N GLU A 172 -7.29 20.41 30.62
CA GLU A 172 -6.92 19.45 29.57
C GLU A 172 -6.00 18.35 30.10
N TRP A 173 -4.96 18.74 30.85
CA TRP A 173 -4.09 17.78 31.52
C TRP A 173 -4.90 16.90 32.48
N SER A 174 -5.74 17.49 33.34
CA SER A 174 -6.56 16.74 34.31
C SER A 174 -7.39 15.67 33.63
N SER A 175 -8.08 16.00 32.54
CA SER A 175 -8.87 15.06 31.73
C SER A 175 -8.04 13.88 31.20
N ILE A 176 -6.88 14.15 30.59
CA ILE A 176 -5.98 13.11 30.09
C ILE A 176 -5.41 12.27 31.23
N SER A 177 -5.17 12.90 32.37
CA SER A 177 -4.51 12.29 33.50
C SER A 177 -5.45 11.42 34.34
N VAL A 178 -6.77 11.54 34.18
CA VAL A 178 -7.73 10.57 34.73
C VAL A 178 -7.67 9.25 33.96
N GLU A 179 -7.25 9.26 32.69
CA GLU A 179 -7.08 8.07 31.83
C GLU A 179 -5.79 7.25 32.14
N ARG A 180 -5.19 7.44 33.32
CA ARG A 180 -3.86 6.92 33.75
C ARG A 180 -3.75 5.40 33.98
N GLY A 181 -4.77 4.60 33.63
CA GLY A 181 -4.79 3.14 33.74
C GLY A 181 -3.80 2.44 32.78
N ASP A 182 -4.15 1.25 32.26
CA ASP A 182 -3.36 0.62 31.19
C ASP A 182 -3.51 1.39 29.87
N ARG A 183 -2.77 2.50 29.77
CA ARG A 183 -2.83 3.42 28.64
C ARG A 183 -2.39 2.75 27.34
N LEU A 184 -1.40 1.85 27.41
CA LEU A 184 -0.89 1.11 26.25
C LEU A 184 -1.93 0.10 25.75
N GLY A 185 -2.57 -0.64 26.67
CA GLY A 185 -3.70 -1.50 26.35
C GLY A 185 -4.85 -0.73 25.71
N ALA A 186 -5.27 0.38 26.33
CA ALA A 186 -6.34 1.24 25.78
C ALA A 186 -5.97 1.86 24.42
N ALA A 187 -4.69 2.22 24.20
CA ALA A 187 -4.21 2.67 22.89
C ALA A 187 -4.34 1.57 21.84
N ARG A 188 -3.85 0.37 22.18
CA ARG A 188 -3.89 -0.79 21.29
C ARG A 188 -5.32 -1.17 20.93
N GLU A 189 -6.23 -1.20 21.90
CA GLU A 189 -7.64 -1.50 21.66
C GLU A 189 -8.32 -0.47 20.75
N ALA A 190 -8.06 0.82 20.99
CA ALA A 190 -8.59 1.91 20.17
C ALA A 190 -7.99 1.93 18.74
N LEU A 191 -6.70 1.61 18.59
CA LEU A 191 -6.08 1.43 17.28
C LEU A 191 -6.61 0.17 16.58
N GLY A 192 -6.89 -0.90 17.33
CA GLY A 192 -7.59 -2.08 16.85
C GLY A 192 -8.97 -1.72 16.27
N ARG A 193 -9.75 -0.87 16.97
CA ARG A 193 -11.00 -0.32 16.44
C ARG A 193 -10.79 0.52 15.18
N LEU A 194 -9.80 1.43 15.18
CA LEU A 194 -9.45 2.24 13.99
C LEU A 194 -9.17 1.34 12.77
N SER A 195 -8.41 0.25 12.96
CA SER A 195 -8.03 -0.67 11.89
C SER A 195 -9.19 -1.45 11.28
N ARG A 196 -10.33 -1.53 11.98
CA ARG A 196 -11.56 -2.16 11.51
C ARG A 196 -12.51 -1.19 10.81
N LEU A 197 -12.26 0.11 10.92
CA LEU A 197 -13.02 1.11 10.17
C LEU A 197 -12.62 1.07 8.68
N PRO A 198 -13.57 1.26 7.76
CA PRO A 198 -13.30 1.23 6.32
C PRO A 198 -12.43 2.42 5.94
N VAL A 199 -11.26 2.16 5.34
CA VAL A 199 -10.33 3.20 4.85
C VAL A 199 -10.71 3.70 3.44
N PHE A 200 -11.56 2.96 2.74
CA PHE A 200 -11.97 3.23 1.37
C PHE A 200 -13.45 3.56 1.26
N ARG A 201 -13.78 4.44 0.32
CA ARG A 201 -15.14 4.58 -0.20
C ARG A 201 -15.54 3.34 -1.00
N TYR A 202 -16.84 3.05 -1.02
CA TYR A 202 -17.39 1.96 -1.82
C TYR A 202 -17.55 2.36 -3.29
N SER A 203 -17.46 1.37 -4.19
CA SER A 203 -17.96 1.52 -5.56
C SER A 203 -19.49 1.50 -5.54
N PRO A 204 -20.19 2.34 -6.34
CA PRO A 204 -21.64 2.26 -6.48
C PRO A 204 -22.08 0.92 -7.07
N GLU A 205 -21.21 0.31 -7.88
CA GLU A 205 -21.40 -0.97 -8.53
C GLU A 205 -20.09 -1.72 -8.34
N PRO A 206 -19.95 -2.49 -7.24
CA PRO A 206 -18.74 -3.28 -7.04
C PRO A 206 -18.55 -4.19 -8.25
N ASP A 207 -17.31 -4.35 -8.68
CA ASP A 207 -16.92 -5.30 -9.70
C ASP A 207 -15.65 -6.02 -9.28
N LEU A 208 -15.58 -7.32 -9.57
CA LEU A 208 -14.37 -8.09 -9.40
C LEU A 208 -13.60 -8.01 -10.72
N THR A 209 -12.64 -7.08 -10.77
CA THR A 209 -11.78 -6.93 -11.95
C THR A 209 -10.61 -7.91 -11.90
N TYR A 210 -10.43 -8.66 -12.97
CA TYR A 210 -9.26 -9.52 -13.17
C TYR A 210 -8.24 -8.77 -14.02
N ASN A 211 -7.03 -8.61 -13.51
CA ASN A 211 -5.96 -7.91 -14.22
C ASN A 211 -5.02 -8.89 -14.94
N LYS A 212 -4.31 -8.38 -15.95
CA LYS A 212 -3.46 -9.18 -16.83
C LYS A 212 -2.29 -9.83 -16.08
N VAL A 213 -1.87 -10.92 -16.68
CA VAL A 213 -0.83 -11.87 -16.25
C VAL A 213 0.58 -11.39 -16.66
N TYR A 214 1.54 -11.38 -15.72
CA TYR A 214 2.96 -10.98 -15.91
C TYR A 214 3.94 -12.11 -15.60
N GLU A 215 5.23 -11.89 -15.82
CA GLU A 215 6.27 -12.92 -15.67
C GLU A 215 6.32 -13.54 -14.27
N VAL A 216 6.74 -14.80 -14.17
CA VAL A 216 6.92 -15.46 -12.88
C VAL A 216 8.18 -14.91 -12.20
N ILE A 217 8.09 -14.60 -10.90
CA ILE A 217 9.24 -14.11 -10.11
C ILE A 217 9.43 -14.98 -8.87
N SER A 218 10.63 -14.92 -8.33
CA SER A 218 10.99 -15.48 -7.03
C SER A 218 11.55 -14.36 -6.17
N LEU A 219 10.95 -14.09 -5.00
CA LEU A 219 11.39 -13.00 -4.11
C LEU A 219 12.79 -13.22 -3.52
N PHE A 220 13.34 -14.43 -3.60
CA PHE A 220 14.76 -14.71 -3.35
C PHE A 220 15.70 -14.14 -4.43
N HIS A 221 15.30 -14.16 -5.71
CA HIS A 221 16.15 -13.81 -6.84
C HIS A 221 16.02 -12.34 -7.26
N GLY A 222 14.87 -11.70 -7.02
CA GLY A 222 14.63 -10.30 -7.37
C GLY A 222 13.16 -10.01 -7.66
N TRP A 223 12.90 -8.85 -8.25
CA TRP A 223 11.55 -8.32 -8.52
C TRP A 223 11.08 -8.55 -9.97
N GLY A 224 11.84 -9.29 -10.78
CA GLY A 224 11.56 -9.57 -12.19
C GLY A 224 12.83 -9.61 -13.04
N PRO A 225 12.74 -10.00 -14.33
CA PRO A 225 13.85 -9.87 -15.26
C PRO A 225 14.06 -8.38 -15.53
N ALA A 226 15.27 -7.93 -15.25
CA ALA A 226 15.68 -6.57 -15.51
C ALA A 226 16.21 -6.47 -16.94
N ASN A 227 15.87 -5.38 -17.63
CA ASN A 227 16.68 -4.91 -18.75
C ASN A 227 18.03 -4.43 -18.16
N GLY A 228 19.00 -5.34 -17.99
CA GLY A 228 20.33 -5.09 -17.43
C GLY A 228 20.58 -5.62 -16.01
N ASP A 229 21.78 -5.42 -15.47
CA ASP A 229 22.19 -5.92 -14.14
C ASP A 229 21.53 -5.16 -12.96
N ASP A 230 21.03 -3.94 -13.18
CA ASP A 230 20.51 -3.05 -12.13
C ASP A 230 19.16 -3.45 -11.52
N GLY A 231 18.42 -4.40 -12.10
CA GLY A 231 17.11 -4.82 -11.59
C GLY A 231 17.10 -6.19 -10.90
N LYS A 232 18.25 -6.88 -10.84
CA LYS A 232 18.42 -8.03 -9.96
C LYS A 232 18.71 -7.50 -8.55
N PHE A 233 17.66 -7.30 -7.76
CA PHE A 233 17.78 -7.01 -6.32
C PHE A 233 17.54 -8.30 -5.51
N PRO A 234 18.43 -9.30 -5.54
CA PRO A 234 18.22 -10.57 -4.85
C PRO A 234 18.20 -10.38 -3.33
N LEU A 235 17.60 -11.33 -2.63
CA LEU A 235 17.67 -11.41 -1.18
C LEU A 235 19.06 -11.93 -0.80
N ASP A 236 19.86 -11.11 -0.14
CA ASP A 236 21.20 -11.51 0.31
C ASP A 236 21.11 -12.44 1.52
N MET A 237 20.99 -13.74 1.23
CA MET A 237 20.90 -14.78 2.24
C MET A 237 22.12 -14.86 3.16
N LYS A 238 23.29 -14.39 2.71
CA LYS A 238 24.53 -14.46 3.49
C LYS A 238 24.56 -13.42 4.60
N SER A 239 23.99 -12.23 4.37
CA SER A 239 23.99 -11.14 5.35
C SER A 239 22.90 -11.23 6.41
N LEU A 240 21.88 -12.07 6.22
CA LEU A 240 20.87 -12.32 7.27
C LEU A 240 21.54 -12.91 8.52
N SER A 241 21.20 -12.41 9.70
CA SER A 241 21.53 -13.03 10.98
C SER A 241 20.78 -14.35 11.17
N ASP A 242 21.20 -15.17 12.13
CA ASP A 242 20.52 -16.43 12.44
C ASP A 242 19.06 -16.23 12.90
N GLY A 243 18.79 -15.13 13.61
CA GLY A 243 17.42 -14.75 14.01
C GLY A 243 16.55 -14.29 12.84
N GLU A 244 17.11 -13.60 11.85
CA GLU A 244 16.40 -13.22 10.62
C GLU A 244 16.18 -14.44 9.71
N LEU A 245 17.18 -15.32 9.58
CA LEU A 245 17.10 -16.54 8.79
C LEU A 245 15.98 -17.49 9.28
N SER A 246 15.71 -17.48 10.59
CA SER A 246 14.63 -18.27 11.20
C SER A 246 13.23 -17.69 11.01
N ARG A 247 13.12 -16.49 10.43
CA ARG A 247 11.87 -15.73 10.27
C ARG A 247 11.77 -15.07 8.89
N VAL A 248 12.32 -15.70 7.86
CA VAL A 248 12.17 -15.22 6.48
C VAL A 248 10.70 -15.32 6.12
N SER A 249 10.09 -14.20 5.75
CA SER A 249 8.66 -14.13 5.48
C SER A 249 8.35 -13.29 4.25
N PHE A 250 7.40 -13.74 3.46
CA PHE A 250 6.97 -13.12 2.21
C PHE A 250 5.48 -12.83 2.22
N LEU A 251 5.10 -11.62 1.81
CA LEU A 251 3.72 -11.25 1.57
C LEU A 251 3.45 -11.16 0.07
N PHE A 252 2.38 -11.80 -0.40
CA PHE A 252 1.83 -11.62 -1.74
C PHE A 252 0.46 -10.96 -1.59
N GLY A 253 0.40 -9.64 -1.78
CA GLY A 253 -0.84 -8.88 -1.78
C GLY A 253 -1.43 -8.83 -3.19
N GLY A 254 -2.67 -9.30 -3.35
CA GLY A 254 -3.25 -9.54 -4.67
C GLY A 254 -2.56 -10.74 -5.34
N VAL A 255 -2.60 -11.89 -4.66
CA VAL A 255 -1.83 -13.08 -5.05
C VAL A 255 -2.17 -13.58 -6.46
N GLY A 256 -3.39 -13.32 -6.94
CA GLY A 256 -3.80 -13.68 -8.29
C GLY A 256 -3.61 -15.18 -8.53
N ASP A 257 -2.95 -15.58 -9.61
CA ASP A 257 -2.68 -17.01 -9.91
C ASP A 257 -1.58 -17.67 -9.09
N ALA A 258 -1.11 -17.04 -8.02
CA ALA A 258 -0.08 -17.55 -7.13
C ALA A 258 1.27 -17.89 -7.80
N ARG A 259 1.49 -17.50 -9.07
CA ARG A 259 2.74 -17.77 -9.80
C ARG A 259 3.98 -17.34 -9.02
N HIS A 260 3.92 -16.17 -8.39
CA HIS A 260 5.03 -15.59 -7.65
C HIS A 260 5.25 -16.30 -6.31
N ALA A 261 4.19 -16.80 -5.69
CA ALA A 261 4.29 -17.65 -4.51
C ALA A 261 4.95 -18.98 -4.86
N PHE A 262 4.49 -19.67 -5.93
CA PHE A 262 5.10 -20.91 -6.42
C PHE A 262 6.55 -20.72 -6.87
N GLY A 263 6.85 -19.65 -7.62
CA GLY A 263 8.21 -19.29 -8.02
C GLY A 263 9.11 -19.01 -6.80
N THR A 264 8.57 -18.38 -5.75
CA THR A 264 9.29 -18.13 -4.50
C THR A 264 9.50 -19.42 -3.68
N ILE A 265 8.55 -20.36 -3.70
CA ILE A 265 8.74 -21.70 -3.13
C ILE A 265 9.94 -22.37 -3.80
N ILE A 266 9.99 -22.41 -5.14
CA ILE A 266 11.14 -22.96 -5.88
C ILE A 266 12.45 -22.23 -5.49
N GLY A 267 12.40 -20.90 -5.37
CA GLY A 267 13.52 -20.08 -4.93
C GLY A 267 14.04 -20.44 -3.53
N ALA A 268 13.16 -20.86 -2.61
CA ALA A 268 13.52 -21.22 -1.25
C ALA A 268 14.48 -22.43 -1.20
N HIS A 269 14.22 -23.47 -1.99
CA HIS A 269 15.09 -24.65 -2.03
C HIS A 269 16.48 -24.31 -2.59
N ARG A 270 16.54 -23.43 -3.58
CA ARG A 270 17.81 -22.94 -4.14
C ARG A 270 18.58 -22.14 -3.10
N ALA A 271 17.93 -21.20 -2.41
CA ALA A 271 18.52 -20.47 -1.29
C ALA A 271 19.00 -21.41 -0.17
N TYR A 272 18.22 -22.44 0.16
CA TYR A 272 18.62 -23.46 1.14
C TYR A 272 19.91 -24.20 0.74
N LYS A 273 20.07 -24.55 -0.54
CA LYS A 273 21.27 -25.24 -1.05
C LYS A 273 22.54 -24.38 -0.91
N THR A 274 22.43 -23.05 -1.04
CA THR A 274 23.58 -22.13 -0.94
C THR A 274 23.98 -21.82 0.51
N LEU A 275 23.15 -22.13 1.51
CA LEU A 275 23.47 -21.93 2.92
C LEU A 275 24.49 -22.96 3.44
N GLU A 276 25.36 -22.49 4.35
CA GLU A 276 26.26 -23.33 5.14
C GLU A 276 25.47 -24.42 5.91
N LYS A 277 26.03 -25.63 6.02
CA LYS A 277 25.36 -26.77 6.67
C LYS A 277 24.84 -26.45 8.07
N ARG A 278 25.58 -25.67 8.88
CA ARG A 278 25.18 -25.27 10.24
C ARG A 278 23.96 -24.34 10.28
N ARG A 279 23.72 -23.57 9.22
CA ARG A 279 22.64 -22.57 9.14
C ARG A 279 21.36 -23.12 8.53
N ARG A 280 21.46 -24.21 7.75
CA ARG A 280 20.32 -24.92 7.14
C ARG A 280 19.21 -25.29 8.13
N PRO A 281 19.49 -25.78 9.36
CA PRO A 281 18.43 -26.07 10.34
C PRO A 281 17.64 -24.85 10.79
N LEU A 282 18.24 -23.65 10.74
CA LEU A 282 17.61 -22.41 11.16
C LEU A 282 16.67 -21.86 10.10
N PHE A 283 16.90 -22.16 8.82
CA PHE A 283 16.12 -21.60 7.73
C PHE A 283 14.66 -22.09 7.74
N LYS A 284 13.76 -21.13 7.94
CA LYS A 284 12.31 -21.27 7.85
C LYS A 284 11.74 -20.18 6.97
N VAL A 285 10.69 -20.50 6.22
CA VAL A 285 10.05 -19.59 5.27
C VAL A 285 8.55 -19.56 5.55
N HIS A 286 8.00 -18.37 5.72
CA HIS A 286 6.56 -18.13 5.81
C HIS A 286 6.09 -17.38 4.56
N LEU A 287 5.05 -17.87 3.89
CA LEU A 287 4.44 -17.21 2.74
C LEU A 287 2.99 -16.87 3.10
N THR A 288 2.63 -15.60 3.06
CA THR A 288 1.25 -15.13 3.24
C THR A 288 0.68 -14.74 1.88
N MET A 289 -0.31 -15.50 1.41
CA MET A 289 -1.10 -15.27 0.21
C MET A 289 -2.37 -14.52 0.61
N LEU A 290 -2.45 -13.23 0.24
CA LEU A 290 -3.59 -12.38 0.56
C LEU A 290 -4.28 -11.95 -0.73
N ASP A 291 -5.58 -12.19 -0.80
CA ASP A 291 -6.42 -11.70 -1.90
C ASP A 291 -7.81 -11.33 -1.40
N PHE A 292 -8.41 -10.32 -2.03
CA PHE A 292 -9.80 -9.94 -1.74
C PHE A 292 -10.79 -10.82 -2.52
N HIS A 293 -10.30 -11.62 -3.48
CA HIS A 293 -11.13 -12.45 -4.32
C HIS A 293 -11.22 -13.90 -3.80
N PRO A 294 -12.39 -14.37 -3.30
CA PRO A 294 -12.51 -15.71 -2.72
C PRO A 294 -12.31 -16.83 -3.75
N ASN A 295 -12.81 -16.66 -4.99
CA ASN A 295 -12.61 -17.64 -6.08
C ASN A 295 -11.13 -17.85 -6.44
N VAL A 296 -10.30 -16.81 -6.37
CA VAL A 296 -8.85 -16.90 -6.63
C VAL A 296 -8.18 -17.79 -5.57
N LEU A 297 -8.48 -17.54 -4.29
CA LEU A 297 -7.96 -18.33 -3.18
C LEU A 297 -8.50 -19.78 -3.18
N ALA A 298 -9.75 -19.98 -3.57
CA ALA A 298 -10.34 -21.31 -3.76
C ALA A 298 -9.58 -22.12 -4.82
N ARG A 299 -9.23 -21.50 -5.95
CA ARG A 299 -8.42 -22.12 -7.01
C ARG A 299 -7.06 -22.53 -6.45
N ASP A 300 -6.39 -21.60 -5.77
CA ASP A 300 -5.04 -21.82 -5.28
C ASP A 300 -4.99 -22.91 -4.22
N LEU A 301 -5.97 -22.98 -3.31
CA LEU A 301 -6.09 -24.07 -2.35
C LEU A 301 -6.30 -25.43 -3.01
N CYS A 302 -7.12 -25.51 -4.06
CA CYS A 302 -7.26 -26.74 -4.85
C CYS A 302 -5.92 -27.17 -5.47
N ILE A 303 -5.14 -26.23 -6.03
CA ILE A 303 -3.79 -26.50 -6.55
C ILE A 303 -2.87 -26.99 -5.42
N LEU A 304 -2.86 -26.32 -4.27
CA LEU A 304 -2.02 -26.69 -3.13
C LEU A 304 -2.34 -28.10 -2.61
N LEU A 305 -3.61 -28.51 -2.59
CA LEU A 305 -4.01 -29.87 -2.21
C LEU A 305 -3.61 -30.93 -3.28
N PHE A 306 -3.65 -30.59 -4.57
CA PHE A 306 -3.08 -31.47 -5.61
C PHE A 306 -1.56 -31.62 -5.45
N LEU A 307 -0.85 -30.53 -5.13
CA LEU A 307 0.59 -30.59 -4.85
C LEU A 307 0.89 -31.45 -3.62
N ASP A 308 0.08 -31.36 -2.57
CA ASP A 308 0.17 -32.22 -1.39
C ASP A 308 -0.03 -33.70 -1.74
N ALA A 309 -1.01 -34.01 -2.59
CA ALA A 309 -1.22 -35.37 -3.10
C ALA A 309 -0.01 -35.91 -3.90
N LEU A 310 0.68 -35.05 -4.68
CA LEU A 310 1.91 -35.42 -5.40
C LEU A 310 3.13 -35.58 -4.49
N MET A 311 3.08 -35.06 -3.26
CA MET A 311 4.12 -35.27 -2.26
C MET A 311 4.14 -36.70 -1.71
N SER A 312 2.98 -37.36 -1.68
CA SER A 312 2.86 -38.74 -1.22
C SER A 312 3.58 -39.73 -2.13
N LYS A 313 4.36 -40.64 -1.53
CA LYS A 313 4.97 -41.78 -2.26
C LYS A 313 3.96 -42.92 -2.52
N LYS A 314 2.77 -42.86 -1.93
CA LYS A 314 1.74 -43.91 -2.06
C LYS A 314 0.85 -43.75 -3.29
N THR A 315 0.91 -42.61 -3.97
CA THR A 315 0.10 -42.30 -5.15
C THR A 315 0.64 -43.09 -6.36
N PRO A 316 -0.17 -43.95 -7.01
CA PRO A 316 0.22 -44.68 -8.23
C PRO A 316 0.69 -43.75 -9.35
N GLU A 317 1.61 -44.18 -10.21
CA GLU A 317 2.18 -43.29 -11.25
C GLU A 317 1.13 -42.80 -12.26
N THR A 318 0.15 -43.65 -12.60
CA THR A 318 -1.00 -43.25 -13.43
C THR A 318 -1.81 -42.12 -12.79
N GLU A 319 -2.07 -42.22 -11.49
CA GLU A 319 -2.75 -41.18 -10.73
C GLU A 319 -1.90 -39.91 -10.60
N ARG A 320 -0.58 -40.04 -10.39
CA ARG A 320 0.35 -38.91 -10.37
C ARG A 320 0.33 -38.15 -11.69
N LEU A 321 0.34 -38.87 -12.81
CA LEU A 321 0.24 -38.27 -14.13
C LEU A 321 -1.09 -37.54 -14.32
N GLU A 322 -2.21 -38.16 -13.95
CA GLU A 322 -3.53 -37.52 -14.05
C GLU A 322 -3.65 -36.27 -13.16
N ILE A 323 -3.04 -36.26 -11.96
CA ILE A 323 -2.98 -35.07 -11.12
C ILE A 323 -2.14 -33.97 -11.78
N ARG A 324 -0.98 -34.30 -12.37
CA ARG A 324 -0.17 -33.33 -13.15
C ARG A 324 -0.95 -32.76 -14.32
N THR A 325 -1.66 -33.61 -15.05
CA THR A 325 -2.52 -33.18 -16.17
C THR A 325 -3.66 -32.29 -15.67
N THR A 326 -4.28 -32.62 -14.54
CA THR A 326 -5.33 -31.79 -13.93
C THR A 326 -4.78 -30.43 -13.52
N LEU A 327 -3.62 -30.37 -12.86
CA LEU A 327 -2.93 -29.12 -12.50
C LEU A 327 -2.65 -28.26 -13.74
N PHE A 328 -2.15 -28.87 -14.82
CA PHE A 328 -1.89 -28.17 -16.07
C PHE A 328 -3.14 -27.50 -16.64
N TYR A 329 -4.20 -28.28 -16.88
CA TYR A 329 -5.43 -27.72 -17.46
C TYR A 329 -6.14 -26.74 -16.51
N MET A 330 -6.07 -26.96 -15.20
CA MET A 330 -6.62 -26.03 -14.22
C MET A 330 -5.87 -24.69 -14.20
N TYR A 331 -4.55 -24.71 -14.42
CA TYR A 331 -3.71 -23.53 -14.33
C TYR A 331 -3.70 -22.69 -15.63
N VAL A 332 -3.67 -23.34 -16.80
CA VAL A 332 -3.57 -22.64 -18.10
C VAL A 332 -4.68 -22.95 -19.09
N GLY A 333 -5.50 -23.99 -18.88
CA GLY A 333 -6.48 -24.45 -19.86
C GLY A 333 -7.79 -23.67 -19.83
N ALA A 334 -8.33 -23.34 -21.02
CA ALA A 334 -9.72 -22.86 -21.13
C ALA A 334 -10.74 -24.00 -20.96
N VAL A 335 -10.34 -25.21 -21.35
CA VAL A 335 -11.10 -26.46 -21.20
C VAL A 335 -10.19 -27.56 -20.68
N MET A 336 -10.78 -28.60 -20.07
CA MET A 336 -10.03 -29.74 -19.54
C MET A 336 -10.70 -31.08 -19.89
N PRO A 337 -9.94 -32.18 -20.00
CA PRO A 337 -10.49 -33.52 -20.14
C PRO A 337 -11.47 -33.90 -19.03
N GLY A 338 -12.45 -34.76 -19.34
CA GLY A 338 -13.47 -35.22 -18.39
C GLY A 338 -12.91 -35.79 -17.09
N TYR A 339 -11.86 -36.63 -17.17
CA TYR A 339 -11.21 -37.19 -15.96
C TYR A 339 -10.46 -36.13 -15.13
N CYS A 340 -9.97 -35.06 -15.76
CA CYS A 340 -9.37 -33.92 -15.03
C CYS A 340 -10.46 -33.13 -14.31
N TRP A 341 -11.60 -32.91 -14.98
CA TRP A 341 -12.76 -32.28 -14.38
C TRP A 341 -13.30 -33.07 -13.19
N GLU A 342 -13.44 -34.40 -13.30
CA GLU A 342 -13.89 -35.25 -12.19
C GLU A 342 -12.95 -35.14 -10.98
N ARG A 343 -11.62 -35.13 -11.21
CA ARG A 343 -10.64 -34.90 -10.14
C ARG A 343 -10.77 -33.52 -9.51
N LEU A 344 -10.90 -32.46 -10.31
CA LEU A 344 -11.12 -31.10 -9.81
C LEU A 344 -12.42 -31.00 -9.01
N HIS A 345 -13.51 -31.56 -9.53
CA HIS A 345 -14.82 -31.57 -8.88
C HIS A 345 -14.79 -32.27 -7.52
N ASN A 346 -14.15 -33.43 -7.45
CA ASN A 346 -13.93 -34.14 -6.19
C ASN A 346 -13.04 -33.34 -5.23
N MET A 347 -12.00 -32.68 -5.75
CA MET A 347 -11.13 -31.80 -4.94
C MET A 347 -11.90 -30.61 -4.38
N MET A 348 -12.78 -29.97 -5.17
CA MET A 348 -13.61 -28.84 -4.70
C MET A 348 -14.53 -29.26 -3.55
N LYS A 349 -15.18 -30.43 -3.67
CA LYS A 349 -16.02 -30.99 -2.60
C LYS A 349 -15.22 -31.30 -1.34
N GLU A 350 -14.05 -31.90 -1.50
CA GLU A 350 -13.17 -32.24 -0.38
C GLU A 350 -12.59 -30.99 0.29
N LEU A 351 -12.14 -30.00 -0.48
CA LEU A 351 -11.68 -28.72 0.04
C LEU A 351 -12.78 -28.02 0.83
N LYS A 352 -14.00 -27.94 0.28
CA LYS A 352 -15.17 -27.39 1.00
C LYS A 352 -15.38 -28.10 2.33
N ARG A 353 -15.40 -29.44 2.33
CA ARG A 353 -15.56 -30.25 3.56
C ARG A 353 -14.45 -29.96 4.59
N ARG A 354 -13.21 -29.79 4.14
CA ARG A 354 -12.05 -29.47 5.00
C ARG A 354 -12.12 -28.06 5.59
N LEU A 355 -12.55 -27.07 4.80
CA LEU A 355 -12.72 -25.68 5.25
C LEU A 355 -13.90 -25.52 6.22
N GLN A 356 -14.94 -26.36 6.10
CA GLN A 356 -16.10 -26.36 7.00
C GLN A 356 -15.86 -27.14 8.30
N ALA A 357 -14.76 -27.87 8.42
CA ALA A 357 -14.42 -28.59 9.65
C ALA A 357 -13.90 -27.63 10.74
N THR A 358 -14.11 -28.01 12.01
CA THR A 358 -13.63 -27.24 13.17
C THR A 358 -12.74 -28.14 14.04
N PRO A 359 -11.41 -27.90 14.10
CA PRO A 359 -10.65 -26.92 13.30
C PRO A 359 -10.58 -27.31 11.82
N VAL A 360 -10.23 -26.33 10.97
CA VAL A 360 -10.02 -26.53 9.52
C VAL A 360 -9.01 -27.65 9.28
N LEU A 361 -9.34 -28.61 8.40
CA LEU A 361 -8.55 -29.83 8.18
C LEU A 361 -7.67 -29.74 6.92
N LEU A 362 -6.57 -29.01 7.01
CA LEU A 362 -5.58 -28.86 5.92
C LEU A 362 -4.23 -29.50 6.28
N PRO A 363 -3.37 -29.80 5.29
CA PRO A 363 -1.99 -30.22 5.56
C PRO A 363 -1.27 -29.24 6.48
N ASP A 364 -0.41 -29.72 7.39
CA ASP A 364 0.23 -28.92 8.46
C ASP A 364 0.99 -27.67 7.96
N TRP A 365 1.40 -27.67 6.69
CA TRP A 365 2.12 -26.57 6.06
C TRP A 365 1.20 -25.48 5.45
N ILE A 366 -0.12 -25.65 5.50
CA ILE A 366 -1.14 -24.72 5.00
C ILE A 366 -2.03 -24.28 6.16
N TYR A 367 -2.19 -22.97 6.34
CA TYR A 367 -3.09 -22.37 7.31
C TYR A 367 -4.12 -21.48 6.61
N VAL A 368 -5.38 -21.62 7.02
CA VAL A 368 -6.50 -20.75 6.64
C VAL A 368 -7.28 -20.44 7.91
N ASP A 369 -7.47 -19.17 8.23
CA ASP A 369 -8.29 -18.81 9.39
C ASP A 369 -9.79 -19.03 9.11
N TYR A 370 -10.59 -19.04 10.17
CA TYR A 370 -12.04 -19.33 10.09
C TYR A 370 -12.81 -18.37 9.17
N ASN A 371 -12.50 -17.06 9.22
CA ASN A 371 -13.20 -16.07 8.39
C ASN A 371 -12.82 -16.23 6.92
N SER A 372 -11.54 -16.49 6.65
CA SER A 372 -11.09 -16.80 5.29
C SER A 372 -11.73 -18.09 4.77
N ALA A 373 -11.79 -19.14 5.58
CA ALA A 373 -12.41 -20.41 5.23
C ALA A 373 -13.90 -20.26 4.89
N ALA A 374 -14.64 -19.46 5.66
CA ALA A 374 -16.05 -19.16 5.41
C ALA A 374 -16.25 -18.45 4.06
N ASN A 375 -15.48 -17.40 3.78
CA ASN A 375 -15.59 -16.64 2.52
C ASN A 375 -15.14 -17.45 1.30
N ILE A 376 -14.09 -18.25 1.42
CA ILE A 376 -13.62 -19.14 0.33
C ILE A 376 -14.66 -20.23 0.03
N THR A 377 -15.35 -20.73 1.07
CA THR A 377 -16.44 -21.71 0.91
C THR A 377 -17.57 -21.17 0.04
N VAL A 378 -17.89 -19.87 0.13
CA VAL A 378 -18.90 -19.23 -0.74
C VAL A 378 -18.50 -19.32 -2.22
N GLY A 379 -17.21 -19.12 -2.54
CA GLY A 379 -16.69 -19.28 -3.90
C GLY A 379 -16.78 -20.73 -4.41
N LEU A 380 -16.46 -21.71 -3.55
CA LEU A 380 -16.63 -23.13 -3.87
C LEU A 380 -18.09 -23.50 -4.09
N ASP A 381 -19.01 -22.96 -3.28
CA ASP A 381 -20.45 -23.14 -3.46
C ASP A 381 -20.93 -22.60 -4.78
N PHE A 382 -20.46 -21.41 -5.17
CA PHE A 382 -20.74 -20.86 -6.49
C PHE A 382 -20.31 -21.80 -7.61
N TRP A 383 -19.06 -22.29 -7.61
CA TRP A 383 -18.56 -23.22 -8.63
C TRP A 383 -19.31 -24.54 -8.68
N LEU A 384 -19.57 -25.15 -7.52
CA LEU A 384 -20.32 -26.41 -7.43
C LEU A 384 -21.77 -26.24 -7.91
N ASN A 385 -22.35 -25.05 -7.76
CA ASN A 385 -23.70 -24.71 -8.22
C ASN A 385 -23.79 -24.40 -9.72
N LEU A 386 -22.68 -24.20 -10.42
CA LEU A 386 -22.65 -24.00 -11.89
C LEU A 386 -22.76 -25.32 -12.67
N VAL A 387 -22.50 -26.46 -12.03
CA VAL A 387 -22.54 -27.77 -12.66
C VAL A 387 -23.94 -28.03 -13.24
N GLY A 388 -23.99 -28.31 -14.55
CA GLY A 388 -25.24 -28.53 -15.28
C GLY A 388 -26.01 -27.26 -15.67
N LYS A 389 -25.51 -26.05 -15.32
CA LYS A 389 -26.12 -24.76 -15.71
C LYS A 389 -25.36 -24.02 -16.81
N ARG A 390 -24.16 -24.49 -17.14
CA ARG A 390 -23.21 -23.90 -18.08
C ARG A 390 -22.59 -25.03 -18.88
N ASP A 391 -22.46 -24.87 -20.21
CA ASP A 391 -21.83 -25.88 -21.07
C ASP A 391 -20.58 -25.39 -21.82
N THR A 392 -19.60 -26.29 -21.97
CA THR A 392 -18.31 -26.03 -22.63
C THR A 392 -18.47 -25.64 -24.09
N ALA A 393 -19.47 -26.18 -24.81
CA ALA A 393 -19.64 -25.91 -26.25
C ALA A 393 -19.99 -24.43 -26.47
N SER A 394 -20.94 -23.90 -25.69
CA SER A 394 -21.34 -22.50 -25.73
C SER A 394 -20.21 -21.55 -25.30
N MET A 395 -19.39 -21.95 -24.32
CA MET A 395 -18.18 -21.18 -23.93
C MET A 395 -17.17 -21.12 -25.09
N LEU A 396 -16.88 -22.24 -25.73
CA LEU A 396 -15.93 -22.32 -26.84
C LEU A 396 -16.38 -21.55 -28.09
N GLN A 397 -17.67 -21.24 -28.24
CA GLN A 397 -18.16 -20.37 -29.32
C GLN A 397 -17.72 -18.91 -29.14
N VAL A 398 -17.57 -18.45 -27.89
CA VAL A 398 -17.13 -17.08 -27.56
C VAL A 398 -15.64 -16.99 -27.19
N HIS A 399 -14.94 -18.12 -27.08
CA HIS A 399 -13.48 -18.15 -26.90
C HIS A 399 -12.77 -17.92 -28.23
N THR A 400 -11.96 -16.88 -28.31
CA THR A 400 -11.01 -16.69 -29.42
C THR A 400 -9.58 -16.69 -28.89
N VAL A 401 -8.67 -17.29 -29.66
CA VAL A 401 -7.24 -17.21 -29.35
C VAL A 401 -6.75 -15.86 -29.84
N GLU A 402 -6.43 -14.96 -28.91
CA GLU A 402 -5.77 -13.73 -29.30
C GLU A 402 -4.33 -14.03 -29.68
N SER A 403 -3.96 -13.76 -30.94
CA SER A 403 -2.55 -13.71 -31.28
C SER A 403 -1.89 -12.60 -30.44
N PRO A 404 -0.71 -12.84 -29.85
CA PRO A 404 -0.05 -11.86 -28.97
C PRO A 404 0.11 -10.44 -29.54
N GLY A 405 0.21 -10.29 -30.87
CA GLY A 405 0.26 -8.99 -31.58
C GLY A 405 -1.10 -8.30 -31.81
N LYS A 406 -2.21 -8.93 -31.41
CA LYS A 406 -3.55 -8.34 -31.29
C LYS A 406 -3.84 -7.86 -29.86
N GLN A 407 -2.88 -7.96 -28.92
CA GLN A 407 -2.97 -7.22 -27.68
C GLN A 407 -3.16 -5.75 -28.03
N TRP A 408 -4.40 -5.26 -27.85
CA TRP A 408 -4.82 -3.86 -27.92
C TRP A 408 -3.90 -3.08 -28.84
N SER A 409 -4.08 -3.21 -30.16
CA SER A 409 -3.09 -2.75 -31.15
C SER A 409 -2.45 -1.47 -30.64
N SER A 410 -1.11 -1.33 -30.61
CA SER A 410 -0.48 -0.10 -30.10
C SER A 410 -1.23 1.13 -30.61
N ARG A 411 -1.76 1.08 -31.84
CA ARG A 411 -2.83 1.93 -32.39
C ARG A 411 -4.02 2.26 -31.48
N GLU A 412 -4.86 1.33 -31.06
CA GLU A 412 -6.03 1.62 -30.19
C GLU A 412 -5.65 2.28 -28.85
N LEU A 413 -4.52 1.90 -28.25
CA LEU A 413 -4.01 2.56 -27.05
C LEU A 413 -3.48 3.97 -27.39
N MET A 414 -2.77 4.10 -28.51
CA MET A 414 -2.21 5.35 -29.01
C MET A 414 -3.29 6.33 -29.50
N ASP A 415 -4.44 5.82 -29.95
CA ASP A 415 -5.58 6.58 -30.44
C ASP A 415 -6.58 6.87 -29.31
N ASN A 416 -6.44 6.21 -28.14
CA ASN A 416 -7.30 6.47 -26.98
C ASN A 416 -7.03 7.88 -26.43
N PRO A 417 -8.05 8.75 -26.35
CA PRO A 417 -7.86 10.14 -25.91
C PRO A 417 -7.42 10.27 -24.44
N SER A 418 -7.65 9.26 -23.61
CA SER A 418 -7.31 9.26 -22.17
C SER A 418 -5.83 9.00 -21.90
N ILE A 419 -5.07 8.55 -22.89
CA ILE A 419 -3.63 8.30 -22.76
C ILE A 419 -2.85 9.62 -22.92
N SER A 420 -1.85 9.86 -22.07
CA SER A 420 -1.06 11.08 -22.10
C SER A 420 -0.20 11.15 -23.38
N PRO A 421 0.00 12.34 -23.99
CA PRO A 421 0.91 12.50 -25.13
C PRO A 421 2.33 11.99 -24.86
N GLU A 422 2.81 12.17 -23.63
CA GLU A 422 4.12 11.75 -23.15
C GLU A 422 4.21 10.23 -23.05
N TYR A 423 3.21 9.56 -22.49
CA TYR A 423 3.19 8.09 -22.45
C TYR A 423 3.09 7.51 -23.87
N ARG A 424 2.29 8.12 -24.77
CA ARG A 424 2.30 7.75 -26.20
C ARG A 424 3.70 7.87 -26.81
N LYS A 425 4.44 8.93 -26.47
CA LYS A 425 5.82 9.08 -26.92
C LYS A 425 6.73 8.00 -26.32
N MET A 426 6.63 7.71 -25.02
CA MET A 426 7.39 6.64 -24.38
C MET A 426 7.15 5.27 -25.04
N LEU A 427 5.90 4.98 -25.42
CA LEU A 427 5.57 3.77 -26.17
C LEU A 427 6.25 3.74 -27.55
N ARG A 428 6.16 4.84 -28.33
CA ARG A 428 6.85 4.95 -29.64
C ARG A 428 8.36 4.81 -29.51
N ASP A 429 8.98 5.51 -28.56
CA ASP A 429 10.42 5.45 -28.32
C ASP A 429 10.84 4.02 -27.95
N GLY A 430 10.02 3.30 -27.17
CA GLY A 430 10.21 1.88 -26.87
C GLY A 430 10.07 0.96 -28.09
N GLU A 431 9.11 1.24 -28.99
CA GLU A 431 8.95 0.53 -30.27
C GLU A 431 10.15 0.75 -31.19
N GLU A 432 10.60 1.99 -31.34
CA GLU A 432 11.80 2.34 -32.11
C GLU A 432 13.05 1.68 -31.53
N HIS A 433 13.20 1.66 -30.21
CA HIS A 433 14.32 0.99 -29.56
C HIS A 433 14.34 -0.50 -29.85
N ARG A 434 13.19 -1.18 -29.74
CA ARG A 434 13.06 -2.61 -30.12
C ARG A 434 13.40 -2.83 -31.58
N ALA A 435 12.94 -1.96 -32.47
CA ALA A 435 13.26 -2.03 -33.90
C ALA A 435 14.76 -1.86 -34.18
N ARG A 436 15.44 -0.95 -33.48
CA ARG A 436 16.91 -0.78 -33.58
C ARG A 436 17.66 -2.02 -33.11
N ILE A 437 17.23 -2.66 -32.01
CA ILE A 437 17.86 -3.91 -31.55
C ILE A 437 17.64 -5.03 -32.58
N ALA A 438 16.41 -5.20 -33.08
CA ALA A 438 16.10 -6.21 -34.09
C ALA A 438 16.89 -6.01 -35.39
N ALA A 439 17.06 -4.75 -35.81
CA ALA A 439 17.93 -4.38 -36.93
C ALA A 439 19.39 -4.77 -36.68
N ALA A 440 19.95 -4.39 -35.53
CA ALA A 440 21.32 -4.72 -35.16
C ALA A 440 21.56 -6.24 -35.08
N GLU A 441 20.58 -7.00 -34.60
CA GLU A 441 20.64 -8.47 -34.60
C GLU A 441 20.69 -9.04 -36.01
N PHE A 442 19.84 -8.56 -36.92
CA PHE A 442 19.86 -8.97 -38.32
C PHE A 442 21.22 -8.69 -38.96
N ASP A 443 21.74 -7.49 -38.73
CA ASP A 443 23.00 -7.03 -39.33
C ASP A 443 24.19 -7.87 -38.81
N ASN A 444 24.11 -8.39 -37.57
CA ASN A 444 25.12 -9.25 -36.95
C ASN A 444 24.94 -10.77 -37.22
N LEU A 445 23.92 -11.20 -37.95
CA LEU A 445 23.73 -12.63 -38.26
C LEU A 445 24.87 -13.15 -39.15
N THR A 446 25.46 -14.27 -38.73
CA THR A 446 26.39 -15.06 -39.56
C THR A 446 25.68 -15.69 -40.76
N GLU A 447 26.42 -16.07 -41.79
CA GLU A 447 25.83 -16.71 -42.98
C GLU A 447 25.07 -18.00 -42.64
N THR A 448 25.62 -18.82 -41.73
CA THR A 448 24.97 -20.03 -41.21
C THR A 448 23.64 -19.70 -40.53
N GLN A 449 23.59 -18.69 -39.67
CA GLN A 449 22.36 -18.26 -39.01
C GLN A 449 21.34 -17.70 -40.01
N ARG A 450 21.79 -16.97 -41.04
CA ARG A 450 20.90 -16.48 -42.10
C ARG A 450 20.23 -17.63 -42.87
N ARG A 451 20.94 -18.75 -43.07
CA ARG A 451 20.36 -19.97 -43.66
C ARG A 451 19.36 -20.65 -42.73
N GLU A 452 19.68 -20.75 -41.43
CA GLU A 452 18.76 -21.32 -40.42
C GLU A 452 17.44 -20.54 -40.31
N TYR A 453 17.50 -19.21 -40.39
CA TYR A 453 16.31 -18.35 -40.35
C TYR A 453 15.55 -18.28 -41.68
N GLY A 454 15.96 -19.02 -42.72
CA GLY A 454 15.34 -18.96 -44.05
C GLY A 454 15.49 -17.59 -44.73
N ILE A 455 16.43 -16.76 -44.27
CA ILE A 455 16.80 -15.49 -44.90
C ILE A 455 17.56 -15.77 -46.20
N ILE A 456 18.23 -16.93 -46.27
CA ILE A 456 18.86 -17.53 -47.45
C ILE A 456 18.29 -18.96 -47.57
N ASP A 457 17.61 -19.31 -48.67
CA ASP A 457 16.95 -20.63 -48.84
C ASP A 457 17.98 -21.73 -49.18
N PRO A 458 18.04 -22.85 -48.43
CA PRO A 458 18.91 -23.99 -48.74
C PRO A 458 18.45 -24.88 -49.91
N ASN A 459 17.17 -24.82 -50.33
CA ASN A 459 16.56 -25.82 -51.22
C ASN A 459 16.06 -25.29 -52.58
N HIS A 460 16.31 -24.03 -52.93
CA HIS A 460 16.06 -23.53 -54.29
C HIS A 460 17.29 -23.71 -55.19
N ASN A 461 17.20 -24.70 -56.08
CA ASN A 461 18.07 -24.91 -57.24
C ASN A 461 18.00 -23.74 -58.25
N GLY A 462 18.46 -22.52 -57.91
CA GLY A 462 18.62 -21.46 -58.91
C GLY A 462 18.55 -19.99 -58.50
N GLU A 463 18.48 -19.62 -57.21
CA GLU A 463 18.49 -18.19 -56.83
C GLU A 463 19.91 -17.61 -57.02
N THR A 464 20.08 -16.72 -57.99
CA THR A 464 21.34 -16.00 -58.22
C THR A 464 21.62 -15.01 -57.09
N VAL A 465 22.89 -14.63 -56.86
CA VAL A 465 23.27 -13.60 -55.86
C VAL A 465 22.44 -12.31 -56.01
N GLN A 466 22.08 -11.95 -57.25
CA GLN A 466 21.25 -10.80 -57.58
C GLN A 466 19.77 -10.97 -57.15
N GLU A 467 19.20 -12.17 -57.22
CA GLU A 467 17.83 -12.46 -56.77
C GLU A 467 17.73 -12.49 -55.25
N ALA A 468 18.71 -13.08 -54.56
CA ALA A 468 18.77 -13.05 -53.10
C ALA A 468 18.89 -11.61 -52.56
N GLN A 469 19.64 -10.75 -53.25
CA GLN A 469 19.74 -9.31 -52.93
C GLN A 469 18.43 -8.55 -53.18
N LYS A 470 17.64 -8.95 -54.18
CA LYS A 470 16.34 -8.33 -54.50
C LYS A 470 15.32 -8.49 -53.37
N TYR A 471 15.29 -9.65 -52.71
CA TYR A 471 14.34 -9.95 -51.63
C TYR A 471 14.87 -9.61 -50.23
N LEU A 472 16.16 -9.26 -50.11
CA LEU A 472 16.80 -8.97 -48.82
C LEU A 472 16.08 -7.89 -47.99
N PRO A 473 15.55 -6.78 -48.55
CA PRO A 473 14.80 -5.80 -47.75
C PRO A 473 13.50 -6.37 -47.15
N GLN A 474 12.81 -7.23 -47.90
CA GLN A 474 11.57 -7.88 -47.47
C GLN A 474 11.87 -8.94 -46.41
N ARG A 475 12.91 -9.77 -46.62
CA ARG A 475 13.37 -10.77 -45.64
C ARG A 475 13.90 -10.10 -44.35
N ARG A 476 14.63 -8.98 -44.47
CA ARG A 476 15.06 -8.15 -43.34
C ARG A 476 13.86 -7.61 -42.56
N LYS A 477 12.87 -7.05 -43.26
CA LYS A 477 11.63 -6.60 -42.63
C LYS A 477 10.90 -7.73 -41.92
N ALA A 478 10.72 -8.89 -42.57
CA ALA A 478 10.07 -10.05 -41.97
C ALA A 478 10.81 -10.56 -40.71
N PHE A 479 12.15 -10.61 -40.75
CA PHE A 479 12.96 -10.96 -39.58
C PHE A 479 12.82 -9.93 -38.46
N MET A 480 12.88 -8.63 -38.77
CA MET A 480 12.70 -7.59 -37.76
C MET A 480 11.30 -7.62 -37.15
N ASP A 481 10.26 -7.75 -37.97
CA ASP A 481 8.86 -7.88 -37.52
C ASP A 481 8.70 -9.11 -36.62
N MET A 482 9.34 -10.24 -36.98
CA MET A 482 9.42 -11.44 -36.15
C MET A 482 10.11 -11.14 -34.81
N ARG A 483 11.32 -10.55 -34.79
CA ARG A 483 12.07 -10.23 -33.56
C ARG A 483 11.38 -9.21 -32.65
N ILE A 484 10.71 -8.22 -33.23
CA ILE A 484 9.94 -7.23 -32.48
C ILE A 484 8.74 -7.90 -31.83
N LYS A 485 8.00 -8.73 -32.58
CA LYS A 485 6.90 -9.54 -32.06
C LYS A 485 7.39 -10.47 -30.94
N GLU A 486 8.51 -11.15 -31.17
CA GLU A 486 9.18 -11.98 -30.17
C GLU A 486 9.43 -11.23 -28.84
N ARG A 487 9.98 -10.01 -28.89
CA ARG A 487 10.22 -9.21 -27.68
C ARG A 487 8.94 -8.69 -27.02
N LEU A 488 7.96 -8.25 -27.80
CA LEU A 488 6.69 -7.73 -27.29
C LEU A 488 5.90 -8.82 -26.57
N ASP A 489 5.91 -10.02 -27.13
CA ASP A 489 5.17 -11.16 -26.60
C ASP A 489 5.90 -11.83 -25.42
N GLY A 490 7.17 -11.47 -25.17
CA GLY A 490 8.09 -12.27 -24.35
C GLY A 490 8.43 -13.63 -24.99
N ASN A 491 8.07 -13.80 -26.27
CA ASN A 491 8.29 -14.99 -27.06
C ASN A 491 9.69 -14.92 -27.66
N LEU A 492 10.68 -15.56 -27.07
CA LEU A 492 11.77 -16.06 -27.91
C LEU A 492 11.20 -17.08 -28.91
N PRO A 493 11.87 -17.47 -30.03
CA PRO A 493 11.36 -18.54 -30.89
C PRO A 493 11.12 -19.76 -30.01
N GLY A 494 9.85 -20.13 -29.84
CA GLY A 494 9.39 -20.93 -28.70
C GLY A 494 9.07 -22.36 -29.09
N GLN A 495 9.27 -23.31 -28.16
CA GLN A 495 8.95 -24.72 -28.38
C GLN A 495 7.44 -24.96 -28.62
N MET A 496 6.58 -24.00 -28.26
CA MET A 496 5.12 -24.13 -28.29
C MET A 496 4.44 -23.68 -29.60
N VAL A 497 5.17 -23.16 -30.60
CA VAL A 497 4.56 -22.60 -31.83
C VAL A 497 3.61 -23.59 -32.50
N ARG A 498 4.02 -24.86 -32.61
CA ARG A 498 3.20 -25.92 -33.23
C ARG A 498 1.95 -26.28 -32.42
N GLU A 499 2.07 -26.24 -31.09
CA GLU A 499 0.92 -26.49 -30.22
C GLU A 499 -0.06 -25.31 -30.26
N GLN A 500 0.43 -24.08 -30.47
CA GLN A 500 -0.42 -22.91 -30.68
C GLN A 500 -1.22 -23.01 -31.98
N ASP A 501 -0.57 -23.36 -33.10
CA ASP A 501 -1.24 -23.60 -34.39
C ASP A 501 -2.34 -24.67 -34.24
N TRP A 502 -2.04 -25.74 -33.50
CA TRP A 502 -3.01 -26.79 -33.16
C TRP A 502 -4.18 -26.26 -32.34
N TYR A 503 -3.90 -25.51 -31.27
CA TYR A 503 -4.91 -24.96 -30.37
C TYR A 503 -5.86 -24.01 -31.09
N GLU A 504 -5.42 -23.22 -32.07
CA GLU A 504 -6.30 -22.36 -32.87
C GLU A 504 -7.42 -23.15 -33.57
N SER A 505 -7.17 -24.42 -33.90
CA SER A 505 -8.15 -25.30 -34.53
C SER A 505 -9.01 -26.11 -33.54
N VAL A 506 -8.42 -26.59 -32.44
CA VAL A 506 -9.07 -27.53 -31.50
C VAL A 506 -9.57 -26.85 -30.21
N LYS A 507 -9.03 -25.68 -29.86
CA LYS A 507 -9.28 -24.91 -28.64
C LYS A 507 -9.03 -25.67 -27.33
N ALA A 508 -8.08 -26.60 -27.35
CA ALA A 508 -7.64 -27.37 -26.19
C ALA A 508 -6.13 -27.65 -26.27
N PHE A 509 -5.44 -27.60 -25.13
CA PHE A 509 -4.02 -27.97 -25.06
C PHE A 509 -3.82 -29.47 -25.27
N VAL A 510 -2.63 -29.84 -25.75
CA VAL A 510 -2.27 -31.24 -26.00
C VAL A 510 -1.97 -31.93 -24.66
N PRO A 511 -2.64 -33.05 -24.34
CA PRO A 511 -2.37 -33.81 -23.12
C PRO A 511 -0.99 -34.49 -23.20
N PRO A 512 -0.41 -34.96 -22.08
CA PRO A 512 0.84 -35.72 -22.12
C PRO A 512 0.74 -36.98 -23.00
N PRO A 513 1.81 -37.36 -23.72
CA PRO A 513 1.82 -38.48 -24.66
C PRO A 513 1.32 -39.80 -24.07
N GLU A 514 1.63 -40.05 -22.80
CA GLU A 514 1.23 -41.26 -22.09
C GLU A 514 -0.30 -41.37 -21.91
N LEU A 515 -1.06 -40.29 -22.12
CA LEU A 515 -2.52 -40.26 -22.07
C LEU A 515 -3.18 -40.17 -23.45
N TRP A 516 -2.43 -40.12 -24.56
CA TRP A 516 -3.02 -39.98 -25.91
C TRP A 516 -3.93 -41.14 -26.30
N SER A 517 -3.74 -42.34 -25.75
CA SER A 517 -4.65 -43.47 -25.99
C SER A 517 -6.09 -43.20 -25.50
N ARG A 518 -6.27 -42.26 -24.57
CA ARG A 518 -7.59 -41.80 -24.09
C ARG A 518 -8.18 -40.68 -24.95
N HIS A 519 -7.40 -40.17 -25.90
CA HIS A 519 -7.67 -38.99 -26.71
C HIS A 519 -7.38 -39.28 -28.19
N PRO A 520 -8.19 -40.11 -28.88
CA PRO A 520 -7.84 -40.65 -30.20
C PRO A 520 -7.52 -39.60 -31.27
N GLY A 521 -8.10 -38.39 -31.23
CA GLY A 521 -7.75 -37.35 -32.20
C GLY A 521 -6.48 -36.54 -31.86
N PHE A 522 -6.00 -36.59 -30.61
CA PHE A 522 -4.69 -36.05 -30.22
C PHE A 522 -3.53 -36.99 -30.58
N ALA A 523 -3.79 -38.27 -30.82
CA ALA A 523 -2.76 -39.22 -31.29
C ALA A 523 -2.17 -38.83 -32.66
N ARG A 524 -2.83 -37.96 -33.43
CA ARG A 524 -2.33 -37.43 -34.71
C ARG A 524 -1.48 -36.17 -34.57
N PHE A 525 -1.34 -35.63 -33.35
CA PHE A 525 -0.46 -34.48 -33.12
C PHE A 525 1.01 -34.83 -33.41
N SER A 526 1.43 -36.08 -33.16
CA SER A 526 2.76 -36.57 -33.55
C SER A 526 3.02 -36.43 -35.05
N ASP A 527 2.03 -36.76 -35.87
CA ASP A 527 2.14 -36.72 -37.34
C ASP A 527 2.06 -35.26 -37.84
N TYR A 528 1.23 -34.44 -37.20
CA TYR A 528 1.12 -33.00 -37.49
C TYR A 528 2.43 -32.25 -37.23
N LYS A 529 3.15 -32.64 -36.17
CA LYS A 529 4.46 -32.08 -35.80
C LYS A 529 5.52 -32.33 -36.88
N SER A 530 5.42 -33.42 -37.65
CA SER A 530 6.37 -33.79 -38.71
C SER A 530 5.98 -33.28 -40.10
N ASP A 531 4.72 -33.43 -40.55
CA ASP A 531 4.36 -33.31 -41.99
C ASP A 531 3.38 -32.16 -42.36
N ARG A 532 2.96 -31.31 -41.41
CA ARG A 532 2.05 -30.15 -41.65
C ARG A 532 0.71 -30.50 -42.34
N THR A 533 0.26 -31.74 -42.30
CA THR A 533 -0.99 -32.14 -42.97
C THR A 533 -2.19 -31.53 -42.24
N GLU A 534 -3.03 -30.76 -42.95
CA GLU A 534 -4.23 -30.14 -42.36
C GLU A 534 -5.26 -31.20 -41.92
N LEU A 535 -5.77 -31.07 -40.70
CA LEU A 535 -6.89 -31.90 -40.21
C LEU A 535 -8.18 -31.58 -40.98
N THR A 536 -8.95 -32.62 -41.31
CA THR A 536 -10.28 -32.47 -41.90
C THR A 536 -11.28 -31.91 -40.89
N GLN A 537 -12.33 -31.23 -41.38
CA GLN A 537 -13.40 -30.67 -40.54
C GLN A 537 -14.09 -31.72 -39.65
N LYS A 538 -14.15 -32.97 -40.11
CA LYS A 538 -14.78 -34.10 -39.41
C LYS A 538 -13.93 -34.60 -38.24
N GLU A 539 -12.61 -34.53 -38.36
CA GLU A 539 -11.65 -34.88 -37.30
C GLU A 539 -11.63 -33.80 -36.22
N LYS A 540 -11.62 -32.52 -36.61
CA LYS A 540 -11.74 -31.37 -35.68
C LYS A 540 -13.02 -31.43 -34.82
N GLN A 541 -14.13 -31.95 -35.37
CA GLN A 541 -15.39 -32.10 -34.64
C GLN A 541 -15.49 -33.38 -33.79
N ALA A 542 -14.69 -34.41 -34.05
CA ALA A 542 -14.72 -35.65 -33.28
C ALA A 542 -14.10 -35.47 -31.88
N ASP A 543 -13.06 -34.64 -31.76
CA ASP A 543 -12.41 -34.34 -30.47
C ASP A 543 -13.22 -33.42 -29.57
N LEU A 544 -14.00 -32.49 -30.14
CA LEU A 544 -14.89 -31.60 -29.38
C LEU A 544 -16.06 -32.34 -28.71
N ARG A 545 -16.43 -33.52 -29.24
CA ARG A 545 -17.59 -34.32 -28.79
C ARG A 545 -17.35 -35.10 -27.50
N ASN A 546 -16.11 -35.25 -27.04
CA ASN A 546 -15.80 -35.90 -25.75
C ASN A 546 -15.80 -34.95 -24.54
N THR A 547 -16.16 -33.67 -24.75
CA THR A 547 -16.14 -32.61 -23.71
C THR A 547 -17.42 -31.78 -23.63
N THR A 548 -18.52 -32.20 -24.27
CA THR A 548 -19.71 -31.33 -24.44
C THR A 548 -21.03 -32.00 -24.03
N GLN A 549 -21.73 -31.39 -23.08
CA GLN A 549 -23.13 -31.71 -22.71
C GLN A 549 -23.95 -30.42 -22.86
N LYS A 550 -24.96 -30.38 -23.74
CA LYS A 550 -25.80 -29.19 -23.99
C LYS A 550 -26.88 -29.01 -22.93
N LEU A 551 -27.03 -27.80 -22.37
CA LEU A 551 -28.28 -27.07 -22.05
C LEU A 551 -27.99 -25.82 -21.17
N GLY A 552 -28.55 -24.64 -21.52
CA GLY A 552 -28.84 -23.56 -20.54
C GLY A 552 -28.33 -22.10 -20.77
N ALA A 553 -29.06 -21.33 -21.57
CA ALA A 553 -29.53 -19.92 -21.44
C ALA A 553 -28.81 -18.78 -20.64
N LEU A 554 -27.50 -18.80 -20.36
CA LEU A 554 -26.78 -17.59 -19.88
C LEU A 554 -25.61 -17.22 -20.82
N PRO A 555 -25.45 -15.94 -21.25
CA PRO A 555 -24.31 -15.54 -22.07
C PRO A 555 -22.99 -15.74 -21.29
N TYR A 556 -21.96 -16.21 -21.98
CA TYR A 556 -20.59 -16.25 -21.47
C TYR A 556 -19.92 -14.89 -21.69
N PRO A 557 -19.01 -14.47 -20.78
CA PRO A 557 -18.17 -13.30 -21.06
C PRO A 557 -17.29 -13.58 -22.28
N ASP A 558 -16.88 -12.52 -22.99
CA ASP A 558 -15.85 -12.62 -24.02
C ASP A 558 -14.58 -13.23 -23.41
N LEU A 559 -14.13 -14.35 -23.98
CA LEU A 559 -12.94 -15.09 -23.55
C LEU A 559 -11.83 -15.00 -24.58
N SER A 560 -11.74 -13.87 -25.29
CA SER A 560 -10.62 -13.54 -26.17
C SER A 560 -9.38 -13.27 -25.33
N ILE A 561 -8.49 -14.27 -25.22
CA ILE A 561 -7.27 -14.21 -24.41
C ILE A 561 -6.10 -14.91 -25.08
N ASP A 562 -4.89 -14.44 -24.77
CA ASP A 562 -3.64 -15.13 -25.10
C ASP A 562 -3.37 -16.27 -24.11
N ILE A 563 -3.98 -17.43 -24.37
CA ILE A 563 -3.92 -18.62 -23.50
C ILE A 563 -2.49 -19.20 -23.38
N PHE A 564 -1.59 -18.91 -24.33
CA PHE A 564 -0.20 -19.37 -24.28
C PHE A 564 0.71 -18.43 -23.49
N LYS A 565 0.24 -17.25 -23.06
CA LYS A 565 1.06 -16.33 -22.26
C LYS A 565 1.57 -16.95 -20.95
N PRO A 566 0.73 -17.57 -20.09
CA PRO A 566 1.21 -18.20 -18.86
C PRO A 566 2.26 -19.31 -19.06
N PRO A 567 2.06 -20.32 -19.94
CA PRO A 567 3.07 -21.37 -20.13
C PRO A 567 4.39 -20.83 -20.69
N ARG A 568 4.36 -19.81 -21.57
CA ARG A 568 5.59 -19.17 -22.07
C ARG A 568 6.34 -18.39 -20.98
N GLN A 569 5.63 -17.70 -20.10
CA GLN A 569 6.24 -17.06 -18.93
C GLN A 569 6.86 -18.08 -17.97
N ILE A 570 6.25 -19.26 -17.84
CA ILE A 570 6.82 -20.38 -17.08
C ILE A 570 8.06 -20.94 -17.79
N GLU A 571 8.06 -21.11 -19.11
CA GLU A 571 9.25 -21.48 -19.90
C GLU A 571 10.41 -20.52 -19.61
N VAL A 572 10.17 -19.21 -19.73
CA VAL A 572 11.19 -18.17 -19.47
C VAL A 572 11.72 -18.27 -18.05
N PHE A 573 10.84 -18.42 -17.06
CA PHE A 573 11.26 -18.59 -15.66
C PHE A 573 12.10 -19.85 -15.47
N ASN A 574 11.62 -20.99 -15.94
CA ASN A 574 12.31 -22.28 -15.83
C ASN A 574 13.74 -22.19 -16.41
N HIS A 575 13.92 -21.52 -17.55
CA HIS A 575 15.24 -21.30 -18.11
C HIS A 575 16.08 -20.31 -17.30
N THR A 576 15.50 -19.18 -16.91
CA THR A 576 16.20 -18.11 -16.19
C THR A 576 16.78 -18.58 -14.87
N ILE A 577 16.08 -19.45 -14.15
CA ILE A 577 16.57 -20.03 -12.90
C ILE A 577 17.22 -21.42 -13.08
N GLY A 578 17.36 -21.91 -14.31
CA GLY A 578 18.08 -23.15 -14.64
C GLY A 578 17.41 -24.44 -14.19
N LEU A 579 16.07 -24.52 -14.28
CA LEU A 579 15.29 -25.75 -14.10
C LEU A 579 15.26 -26.63 -15.35
N SER A 580 15.35 -26.02 -16.53
CA SER A 580 15.40 -26.72 -17.83
C SER A 580 16.39 -26.05 -18.77
N ARG A 581 17.02 -26.84 -19.65
CA ARG A 581 17.85 -26.31 -20.75
C ARG A 581 16.94 -25.92 -21.92
N ARG A 582 17.26 -24.80 -22.56
CA ARG A 582 16.55 -24.35 -23.76
C ARG A 582 17.21 -24.96 -24.98
N ASP A 583 16.54 -25.93 -25.58
CA ASP A 583 17.00 -26.60 -26.80
C ASP A 583 15.91 -26.51 -27.87
N LEU A 584 16.12 -25.70 -28.90
CA LEU A 584 15.15 -25.53 -29.99
C LEU A 584 15.21 -26.67 -31.00
N THR A 585 16.22 -27.55 -30.91
CA THR A 585 16.38 -28.72 -31.79
C THR A 585 15.63 -29.96 -31.28
N SER A 586 15.26 -29.97 -29.99
CA SER A 586 14.53 -31.05 -29.33
C SER A 586 13.26 -30.52 -28.65
N VAL A 587 12.19 -30.36 -29.43
CA VAL A 587 10.88 -29.90 -28.94
C VAL A 587 10.10 -31.08 -28.35
N PRO A 588 9.58 -31.02 -27.10
CA PRO A 588 8.74 -32.06 -26.52
C PRO A 588 7.45 -32.32 -27.32
N ASP A 589 6.81 -33.48 -27.13
CA ASP A 589 5.54 -33.81 -27.80
C ASP A 589 4.32 -33.07 -27.23
N ALA A 590 4.39 -32.60 -25.99
CA ALA A 590 3.41 -31.71 -25.37
C ALA A 590 4.17 -30.54 -24.69
N PRO A 591 4.64 -29.54 -25.45
CA PRO A 591 5.57 -28.52 -24.94
C PRO A 591 4.95 -27.67 -23.83
N ALA A 592 3.71 -27.20 -23.95
CA ALA A 592 3.06 -26.43 -22.89
C ALA A 592 2.94 -27.23 -21.59
N PHE A 593 2.47 -28.49 -21.69
CA PHE A 593 2.41 -29.41 -20.54
C PHE A 593 3.80 -29.63 -19.92
N SER A 594 4.83 -29.87 -20.73
CA SER A 594 6.20 -30.13 -20.25
C SER A 594 6.75 -28.98 -19.41
N HIS A 595 6.60 -27.73 -19.88
CA HIS A 595 7.09 -26.56 -19.14
C HIS A 595 6.31 -26.31 -17.85
N VAL A 596 4.98 -26.43 -17.88
CA VAL A 596 4.13 -26.25 -16.68
C VAL A 596 4.33 -27.39 -15.68
N SER A 597 4.46 -28.64 -16.15
CA SER A 597 4.77 -29.79 -15.29
C SER A 597 6.13 -29.62 -14.63
N THR A 598 7.16 -29.22 -15.39
CA THR A 598 8.51 -28.95 -14.85
C THR A 598 8.45 -27.93 -13.70
N PHE A 599 7.65 -26.88 -13.85
CA PHE A 599 7.46 -25.87 -12.81
C PHE A 599 6.85 -26.47 -11.54
N PHE A 600 5.70 -27.15 -11.65
CA PHE A 600 5.04 -27.76 -10.49
C PHE A 600 5.82 -28.94 -9.88
N ASP A 601 6.52 -29.74 -10.67
CA ASP A 601 7.40 -30.80 -10.17
C ASP A 601 8.51 -30.21 -9.28
N ASN A 602 9.04 -29.02 -9.62
CA ASN A 602 10.02 -28.31 -8.79
C ASN A 602 9.39 -27.69 -7.52
N VAL A 603 8.13 -27.28 -7.57
CA VAL A 603 7.37 -26.89 -6.37
C VAL A 603 7.25 -28.11 -5.43
N VAL A 604 6.82 -29.26 -5.96
CA VAL A 604 6.68 -30.52 -5.21
C VAL A 604 8.02 -30.99 -4.64
N GLU A 605 9.09 -30.97 -5.43
CA GLU A 605 10.45 -31.31 -4.95
C GLU A 605 10.87 -30.39 -3.80
N THR A 606 10.60 -29.10 -3.90
CA THR A 606 10.93 -28.13 -2.85
C THR A 606 10.16 -28.43 -1.58
N LEU A 607 8.84 -28.60 -1.65
CA LEU A 607 8.00 -28.89 -0.47
C LEU A 607 8.45 -30.19 0.22
N LYS A 608 8.85 -31.23 -0.55
CA LYS A 608 9.44 -32.47 0.00
C LYS A 608 10.76 -32.20 0.73
N ASN A 609 11.70 -31.50 0.09
CA ASN A 609 13.05 -31.28 0.62
C ASN A 609 13.09 -30.24 1.76
N MET A 610 12.07 -29.39 1.86
CA MET A 610 11.91 -28.36 2.88
C MET A 610 10.74 -28.67 3.85
N LYS A 611 10.34 -29.94 3.96
CA LYS A 611 9.27 -30.36 4.87
C LYS A 611 9.53 -29.87 6.30
N GLY A 612 8.52 -29.25 6.91
CA GLY A 612 8.62 -28.65 8.25
C GLY A 612 9.34 -27.30 8.32
N ARG A 613 9.75 -26.73 7.17
CA ARG A 613 10.42 -25.42 7.08
C ARG A 613 9.61 -24.37 6.33
N ILE A 614 8.59 -24.78 5.58
CA ILE A 614 7.71 -23.87 4.84
C ILE A 614 6.35 -23.86 5.54
N GLN A 615 5.89 -22.65 5.87
CA GLN A 615 4.51 -22.37 6.29
C GLN A 615 3.86 -21.49 5.23
N LEU A 616 2.71 -21.91 4.72
CA LEU A 616 1.86 -21.13 3.83
C LEU A 616 0.61 -20.73 4.61
N GLU A 617 0.26 -19.46 4.50
CA GLU A 617 -0.92 -18.84 5.08
C GLU A 617 -1.76 -18.24 3.96
N VAL A 618 -3.05 -18.57 3.91
CA VAL A 618 -4.01 -17.98 2.95
C VAL A 618 -5.00 -17.11 3.71
N VAL A 619 -5.12 -15.85 3.29
CA VAL A 619 -5.98 -14.84 3.92
C VAL A 619 -6.90 -14.21 2.87
N HIS A 620 -8.20 -14.26 3.13
CA HIS A 620 -9.20 -13.52 2.35
C HIS A 620 -9.44 -12.16 2.99
N GLY A 621 -9.16 -11.08 2.26
CA GLY A 621 -9.39 -9.72 2.73
C GLY A 621 -8.79 -8.66 1.82
N GLU A 622 -9.15 -7.40 2.06
CA GLU A 622 -8.54 -6.26 1.38
C GLU A 622 -7.16 -5.98 2.00
N LEU A 623 -6.14 -5.79 1.14
CA LEU A 623 -4.74 -5.72 1.53
C LEU A 623 -4.44 -4.67 2.61
N ILE A 624 -4.94 -3.45 2.44
CA ILE A 624 -4.69 -2.36 3.39
C ILE A 624 -5.43 -2.59 4.70
N ALA A 625 -6.67 -3.11 4.65
CA ALA A 625 -7.44 -3.46 5.83
C ALA A 625 -6.77 -4.55 6.68
N GLU A 626 -6.30 -5.65 6.06
CA GLU A 626 -5.62 -6.73 6.80
C GLU A 626 -4.29 -6.28 7.40
N LEU A 627 -3.45 -5.56 6.64
CA LEU A 627 -2.18 -5.05 7.14
C LEU A 627 -2.38 -4.06 8.30
N SER A 628 -3.40 -3.20 8.21
CA SER A 628 -3.78 -2.30 9.29
C SER A 628 -4.16 -3.08 10.55
N LYS A 629 -4.99 -4.13 10.42
CA LYS A 629 -5.37 -5.01 11.53
C LYS A 629 -4.16 -5.67 12.17
N TRP A 630 -3.23 -6.24 11.38
CA TRP A 630 -2.03 -6.88 11.92
C TRP A 630 -1.06 -5.91 12.61
N ARG A 631 -0.97 -4.67 12.11
CA ARG A 631 -0.14 -3.62 12.72
C ARG A 631 -0.72 -3.18 14.07
N PHE A 632 -2.03 -3.00 14.14
CA PHE A 632 -2.70 -2.40 15.29
C PHE A 632 -3.38 -3.40 16.23
N GLY A 633 -3.27 -4.70 15.96
CA GLY A 633 -3.88 -5.77 16.77
C GLY A 633 -5.40 -5.81 16.65
N GLY A 634 -5.93 -5.42 15.48
CA GLY A 634 -7.34 -5.54 15.14
C GLY A 634 -7.73 -6.94 14.65
N ASP A 635 -6.77 -7.81 14.37
CA ASP A 635 -7.00 -9.20 13.97
C ASP A 635 -7.37 -10.08 15.17
N SER A 636 -8.46 -10.82 15.04
CA SER A 636 -8.93 -11.78 16.04
C SER A 636 -9.00 -13.15 15.38
N GLY A 637 -8.02 -14.01 15.66
CA GLY A 637 -7.98 -15.39 15.13
C GLY A 637 -6.73 -15.75 14.32
N ARG A 638 -5.83 -14.80 14.06
CA ARG A 638 -4.54 -15.10 13.47
C ARG A 638 -3.55 -15.57 14.55
N PRO A 639 -2.77 -16.65 14.33
CA PRO A 639 -1.83 -17.14 15.33
C PRO A 639 -0.75 -16.10 15.65
N ALA A 640 -0.47 -15.85 16.93
CA ALA A 640 0.46 -14.81 17.38
C ALA A 640 1.90 -15.01 16.88
N GLN A 641 2.29 -16.25 16.55
CA GLN A 641 3.60 -16.59 15.99
C GLN A 641 3.74 -16.27 14.50
N PHE A 642 2.64 -15.96 13.80
CA PHE A 642 2.68 -15.62 12.38
C PHE A 642 3.26 -14.22 12.17
N PRO A 643 3.97 -13.97 11.05
CA PRO A 643 4.66 -12.71 10.84
C PRO A 643 3.67 -11.57 10.66
N SER A 644 3.75 -10.54 11.48
CA SER A 644 3.17 -9.20 11.22
C SER A 644 4.15 -8.28 10.49
N LYS A 645 5.43 -8.70 10.39
CA LYS A 645 6.47 -8.04 9.59
C LYS A 645 7.11 -9.00 8.61
N PHE A 646 7.21 -8.56 7.36
CA PHE A 646 7.67 -9.37 6.23
C PHE A 646 9.09 -8.98 5.79
N THR A 647 9.89 -9.98 5.43
CA THR A 647 11.20 -9.75 4.80
C THR A 647 11.00 -9.05 3.45
N ARG A 648 10.06 -9.51 2.63
CA ARG A 648 9.70 -8.87 1.35
C ARG A 648 8.21 -8.97 1.07
N ALA A 649 7.68 -7.99 0.32
CA ALA A 649 6.30 -8.03 -0.17
C ALA A 649 6.23 -7.75 -1.67
N TRP A 650 5.42 -8.52 -2.39
CA TRP A 650 5.00 -8.23 -3.76
C TRP A 650 3.52 -7.90 -3.77
N LEU A 651 3.17 -6.72 -4.27
CA LEU A 651 1.82 -6.17 -4.18
C LEU A 651 1.07 -6.18 -5.52
N SER A 652 1.71 -6.72 -6.57
CA SER A 652 1.20 -6.62 -7.94
C SER A 652 0.79 -5.17 -8.25
N ASN A 653 -0.39 -4.98 -8.85
CA ASN A 653 -1.00 -3.70 -9.15
C ASN A 653 -2.07 -3.26 -8.13
N CYS A 654 -2.14 -3.90 -6.95
CA CYS A 654 -3.08 -3.48 -5.91
C CYS A 654 -3.01 -1.98 -5.59
N PRO A 655 -1.81 -1.37 -5.47
CA PRO A 655 -1.71 0.07 -5.22
C PRO A 655 -2.46 0.94 -6.22
N ASP A 656 -2.58 0.55 -7.49
CA ASP A 656 -3.21 1.38 -8.53
C ASP A 656 -4.66 1.76 -8.23
N TYR A 657 -5.37 0.88 -7.49
CA TYR A 657 -6.77 1.08 -7.11
C TYR A 657 -6.99 1.20 -5.60
N THR A 658 -5.93 1.15 -4.80
CA THR A 658 -5.97 1.31 -3.34
C THR A 658 -5.21 2.57 -2.88
N HIS A 659 -5.30 3.66 -3.65
CA HIS A 659 -4.69 4.98 -3.35
C HIS A 659 -3.14 5.02 -3.42
N GLY A 660 -2.56 4.12 -4.21
CA GLY A 660 -1.18 4.19 -4.70
C GLY A 660 -0.10 4.22 -3.64
N LEU A 661 0.92 5.03 -3.91
CA LEU A 661 2.15 5.09 -3.14
C LEU A 661 1.94 5.61 -1.71
N MET A 662 0.91 6.44 -1.46
CA MET A 662 0.60 6.92 -0.11
C MET A 662 0.26 5.76 0.83
N ASN A 663 -0.67 4.88 0.43
CA ASN A 663 -1.05 3.74 1.27
C ASN A 663 0.05 2.68 1.34
N THR A 664 0.88 2.57 0.30
CA THR A 664 2.11 1.76 0.37
C THR A 664 3.05 2.26 1.47
N CYS A 665 3.20 3.58 1.62
CA CYS A 665 4.03 4.17 2.67
C CYS A 665 3.39 4.08 4.07
N ILE A 666 2.07 4.27 4.18
CA ILE A 666 1.36 4.33 5.48
C ILE A 666 1.11 2.94 6.05
N TYR A 667 0.68 1.96 5.24
CA TYR A 667 0.16 0.68 5.75
C TYR A 667 1.06 -0.51 5.42
N ILE A 668 1.73 -0.50 4.27
CA ILE A 668 2.56 -1.64 3.84
C ILE A 668 3.99 -1.51 4.36
N SER A 669 4.66 -0.37 4.15
CA SER A 669 6.05 -0.14 4.55
C SER A 669 6.31 -0.45 6.04
N PRO A 670 5.45 -0.07 7.01
CA PRO A 670 5.65 -0.41 8.43
C PRO A 670 5.56 -1.91 8.74
N CYS A 671 4.92 -2.69 7.86
CA CYS A 671 4.82 -4.15 7.92
C CYS A 671 6.02 -4.84 7.24
N ILE A 672 7.05 -4.11 6.84
CA ILE A 672 8.30 -4.67 6.31
C ILE A 672 9.37 -4.66 7.40
N GLN A 673 10.19 -5.71 7.46
CA GLN A 673 11.33 -5.81 8.36
C GLN A 673 12.41 -4.80 7.96
N PHE A 674 13.21 -4.34 8.92
CA PHE A 674 14.40 -3.55 8.59
C PHE A 674 15.51 -4.46 8.08
N GLY A 675 16.14 -4.10 6.97
CA GLY A 675 17.25 -4.87 6.41
C GLY A 675 17.64 -4.37 5.03
N ARG A 676 18.90 -4.62 4.62
CA ARG A 676 19.45 -4.10 3.35
C ARG A 676 18.67 -4.60 2.12
N SER A 677 18.12 -5.80 2.20
CA SER A 677 17.37 -6.45 1.13
C SER A 677 15.87 -6.53 1.40
N CYS A 678 15.37 -5.91 2.48
CA CYS A 678 13.96 -5.92 2.86
C CYS A 678 13.20 -4.76 2.22
N ALA A 679 12.13 -5.04 1.48
CA ALA A 679 11.35 -4.02 0.79
C ALA A 679 9.97 -4.56 0.35
N ALA A 680 9.06 -3.65 0.03
CA ALA A 680 7.84 -3.93 -0.71
C ALA A 680 7.98 -3.42 -2.16
N ALA A 681 7.46 -4.17 -3.12
CA ALA A 681 7.46 -3.77 -4.52
C ALA A 681 6.08 -3.95 -5.19
N SER A 682 5.79 -3.09 -6.16
CA SER A 682 4.55 -3.07 -6.93
C SER A 682 4.79 -2.58 -8.35
N ASN A 683 3.90 -2.93 -9.27
CA ASN A 683 3.86 -2.39 -10.63
C ASN A 683 2.60 -1.54 -10.83
N CYS A 684 2.56 -0.73 -11.90
CA CYS A 684 1.38 0.00 -12.33
C CYS A 684 0.84 -0.61 -13.62
N LEU A 685 -0.32 -1.26 -13.54
CA LEU A 685 -0.92 -2.01 -14.66
C LEU A 685 -2.31 -1.50 -15.01
N PHE A 686 -3.03 -0.95 -14.03
CA PHE A 686 -4.42 -0.52 -14.21
C PHE A 686 -4.50 0.78 -15.01
N ASN A 687 -3.61 1.73 -14.76
CA ASN A 687 -3.68 3.07 -15.33
C ASN A 687 -2.33 3.72 -15.69
N PRO A 688 -1.29 2.99 -16.12
CA PRO A 688 0.02 3.61 -16.38
C PRO A 688 -0.06 4.71 -17.46
N GLY A 689 -0.93 4.52 -18.46
CA GLY A 689 -0.98 5.42 -19.61
C GLY A 689 -1.61 6.79 -19.39
N ILE A 690 -2.25 7.05 -18.24
CA ILE A 690 -2.85 8.38 -17.98
C ILE A 690 -1.84 9.39 -17.47
N PHE A 691 -0.73 8.91 -16.91
CA PHE A 691 0.28 9.76 -16.31
C PHE A 691 1.24 10.27 -17.36
N LYS A 692 1.69 11.50 -17.17
CA LYS A 692 2.76 12.12 -17.96
C LYS A 692 4.10 11.42 -17.74
N ASP A 693 4.44 11.18 -16.48
CA ASP A 693 5.71 10.60 -16.03
C ASP A 693 5.57 10.00 -14.60
N ASP A 694 6.63 9.35 -14.10
CA ASP A 694 6.65 8.76 -12.75
C ASP A 694 6.49 9.81 -11.63
N GLU A 695 6.81 11.08 -11.90
CA GLU A 695 6.70 12.16 -10.92
C GLU A 695 5.24 12.59 -10.75
N GLU A 696 4.47 12.70 -11.85
CA GLU A 696 3.02 12.92 -11.80
C GLU A 696 2.28 11.73 -11.19
N PHE A 697 2.75 10.50 -11.41
CA PHE A 697 2.25 9.33 -10.70
C PHE A 697 2.44 9.50 -9.18
N CYS A 698 3.65 9.81 -8.73
CA CYS A 698 3.94 10.02 -7.32
C CYS A 698 3.09 11.16 -6.75
N HIS A 699 3.01 12.29 -7.45
CA HIS A 699 2.28 13.47 -7.02
C HIS A 699 0.77 13.24 -6.95
N THR A 700 0.19 12.54 -7.91
CA THR A 700 -1.25 12.24 -7.91
C THR A 700 -1.65 11.45 -6.67
N TYR A 701 -0.89 10.42 -6.30
CA TYR A 701 -1.22 9.57 -5.16
C TYR A 701 -0.74 10.09 -3.82
N THR A 702 0.24 11.00 -3.75
CA THR A 702 0.83 11.46 -2.47
C THR A 702 0.68 12.95 -2.19
N LEU A 703 0.37 13.75 -3.22
CA LEU A 703 0.43 15.21 -3.23
C LEU A 703 1.84 15.75 -2.89
N LEU A 704 2.88 14.93 -3.09
CA LEU A 704 4.30 15.22 -2.88
C LEU A 704 5.09 14.90 -4.15
N THR A 705 6.29 15.46 -4.24
CA THR A 705 7.29 15.00 -5.21
C THR A 705 7.97 13.73 -4.70
N SER A 706 8.55 12.92 -5.59
CA SER A 706 9.31 11.72 -5.24
C SER A 706 10.48 12.02 -4.29
N ARG A 707 11.05 13.23 -4.38
CA ARG A 707 12.10 13.73 -3.47
C ARG A 707 11.59 13.98 -2.05
N ASP A 708 10.35 14.44 -1.91
CA ASP A 708 9.79 14.80 -0.61
C ASP A 708 9.23 13.59 0.14
N ILE A 709 8.77 12.55 -0.55
CA ILE A 709 8.17 11.34 0.07
C ILE A 709 8.96 10.82 1.30
N PRO A 710 10.29 10.61 1.25
CA PRO A 710 11.08 10.20 2.41
C PRO A 710 10.95 11.13 3.64
N ARG A 711 10.88 12.45 3.42
CA ARG A 711 10.82 13.49 4.48
C ARG A 711 9.49 13.50 5.24
N TYR A 712 8.44 12.97 4.64
CA TYR A 712 7.09 12.94 5.23
C TYR A 712 6.71 11.55 5.73
N PHE A 713 7.07 10.49 4.99
CA PHE A 713 6.68 9.13 5.34
C PHE A 713 7.74 8.33 6.09
N GLY A 714 8.99 8.83 6.17
CA GLY A 714 10.10 8.14 6.83
C GLY A 714 10.51 6.84 6.15
N CYS A 715 10.33 6.75 4.84
CA CYS A 715 10.70 5.60 4.03
C CYS A 715 11.83 5.95 3.04
N LYS A 716 12.35 4.94 2.33
CA LYS A 716 13.23 5.15 1.18
C LYS A 716 12.61 4.55 -0.07
N LEU A 717 12.55 5.36 -1.13
CA LEU A 717 12.23 4.90 -2.48
C LEU A 717 13.52 4.34 -3.11
N ILE A 718 13.62 3.01 -3.22
CA ILE A 718 14.75 2.34 -3.87
C ILE A 718 14.63 2.45 -5.39
N ARG A 719 13.42 2.30 -5.92
CA ARG A 719 13.08 2.50 -7.32
C ARG A 719 11.77 3.25 -7.43
N LYS A 720 11.68 4.11 -8.45
CA LYS A 720 10.53 5.00 -8.70
C LYS A 720 9.93 4.83 -10.10
N ASP A 721 10.32 3.78 -10.82
CA ASP A 721 9.93 3.52 -12.21
C ASP A 721 8.52 2.88 -12.26
N ALA A 722 7.49 3.60 -11.82
CA ALA A 722 6.12 3.09 -11.71
C ALA A 722 5.52 2.69 -13.07
N LEU A 723 5.75 3.50 -14.11
CA LEU A 723 5.03 3.39 -15.38
C LEU A 723 5.53 2.25 -16.29
N MET A 724 6.84 2.01 -16.31
CA MET A 724 7.49 1.02 -17.20
C MET A 724 8.37 0.01 -16.44
N GLY A 725 8.22 -0.07 -15.12
CA GLY A 725 9.03 -0.91 -14.25
C GLY A 725 8.27 -1.32 -12.99
N PHE A 726 8.91 -1.08 -11.85
CA PHE A 726 8.33 -1.36 -10.54
C PHE A 726 8.81 -0.34 -9.50
N LEU A 727 7.88 0.02 -8.61
CA LEU A 727 8.16 0.80 -7.42
C LEU A 727 8.76 -0.12 -6.36
N VAL A 728 9.76 0.37 -5.62
CA VAL A 728 10.33 -0.36 -4.49
C VAL A 728 10.48 0.58 -3.31
N VAL A 729 9.81 0.25 -2.20
CA VAL A 729 9.80 1.03 -0.96
C VAL A 729 10.37 0.20 0.18
N THR A 730 11.25 0.78 0.99
CA THR A 730 11.76 0.16 2.22
C THR A 730 11.54 1.09 3.42
N PRO A 731 11.18 0.56 4.60
CA PRO A 731 10.99 1.38 5.79
C PRO A 731 12.33 1.87 6.34
N GLN A 732 12.31 2.97 7.08
CA GLN A 732 13.44 3.39 7.91
C GLN A 732 13.08 3.40 9.39
N PRO A 733 14.04 3.24 10.31
CA PRO A 733 13.76 3.27 11.73
C PRO A 733 13.11 4.58 12.15
N PHE A 734 12.08 4.45 12.96
CA PHE A 734 11.31 5.55 13.55
C PHE A 734 11.72 5.77 15.02
N PRO A 735 11.65 7.01 15.53
CA PRO A 735 11.38 8.25 14.78
C PRO A 735 12.59 8.68 13.94
N ARG A 736 12.35 9.41 12.85
CA ARG A 736 13.40 10.04 12.03
C ARG A 736 13.95 11.29 12.73
N PRO A 737 15.24 11.64 12.51
CA PRO A 737 15.78 12.91 12.97
C PRO A 737 15.01 14.10 12.37
N SER A 738 14.74 15.13 13.17
CA SER A 738 14.00 16.32 12.72
C SER A 738 14.65 17.05 11.54
N SER A 739 15.97 16.95 11.39
CA SER A 739 16.72 17.50 10.25
C SER A 739 16.41 16.82 8.92
N GLU A 740 15.85 15.61 8.95
CA GLU A 740 15.46 14.85 7.76
C GLU A 740 13.97 15.00 7.43
N LEU A 741 13.19 15.61 8.33
CA LEU A 741 11.75 15.76 8.20
C LEU A 741 11.36 17.11 7.58
N ALA A 742 10.12 17.20 7.11
CA ALA A 742 9.51 18.47 6.73
C ALA A 742 9.40 19.42 7.92
N SER A 743 9.53 20.73 7.67
CA SER A 743 9.25 21.76 8.67
C SER A 743 7.77 21.78 9.06
N ARG A 744 7.44 22.44 10.17
CA ARG A 744 6.05 22.60 10.64
C ARG A 744 5.13 23.20 9.58
N ILE A 745 5.62 24.19 8.85
CA ILE A 745 4.85 24.90 7.80
C ILE A 745 4.62 23.96 6.62
N GLU A 746 5.68 23.33 6.12
CA GLU A 746 5.60 22.34 5.03
C GLU A 746 4.61 21.21 5.37
N LEU A 747 4.73 20.62 6.57
CA LEU A 747 3.83 19.58 7.05
C LEU A 747 2.38 20.07 7.08
N ARG A 748 2.12 21.22 7.73
CA ARG A 748 0.77 21.78 7.85
C ARG A 748 0.16 22.05 6.48
N THR A 749 0.92 22.61 5.55
CA THR A 749 0.48 22.85 4.17
C THR A 749 0.10 21.54 3.48
N TRP A 750 0.94 20.52 3.58
CA TRP A 750 0.69 19.24 2.92
C TRP A 750 -0.51 18.48 3.51
N ILE A 751 -0.60 18.32 4.84
CA ILE A 751 -1.74 17.62 5.47
C ILE A 751 -3.06 18.37 5.25
N THR A 752 -3.02 19.71 5.13
CA THR A 752 -4.20 20.50 4.72
C THR A 752 -4.63 20.14 3.31
N ARG A 753 -3.69 20.00 2.38
CA ARG A 753 -3.99 19.58 0.99
C ARG A 753 -4.53 18.15 0.94
N VAL A 754 -3.94 17.22 1.68
CA VAL A 754 -4.44 15.84 1.79
C VAL A 754 -5.87 15.82 2.33
N LEU A 755 -6.14 16.58 3.41
CA LEU A 755 -7.50 16.72 3.95
C LEU A 755 -8.45 17.23 2.85
N PHE A 756 -8.12 18.33 2.19
CA PHE A 756 -8.98 18.95 1.18
C PHE A 756 -9.26 18.03 -0.01
N CYS A 757 -8.25 17.35 -0.56
CA CYS A 757 -8.45 16.37 -1.63
C CYS A 757 -9.23 15.12 -1.16
N THR A 758 -9.21 14.82 0.14
CA THR A 758 -10.00 13.72 0.72
C THR A 758 -11.48 14.10 0.83
N ILE A 759 -11.81 15.31 1.27
CA ILE A 759 -13.20 15.73 1.52
C ILE A 759 -13.86 16.41 0.30
N ILE A 760 -13.07 17.04 -0.56
CA ILE A 760 -13.47 17.63 -1.84
C ILE A 760 -12.62 16.97 -2.94
N PRO A 761 -12.97 15.75 -3.39
CA PRO A 761 -12.20 15.04 -4.40
C PRO A 761 -12.32 15.70 -5.77
N GLY A 762 -11.31 15.44 -6.61
CA GLY A 762 -11.37 15.72 -8.04
C GLY A 762 -12.36 14.80 -8.77
N VAL A 763 -12.41 14.93 -10.10
CA VAL A 763 -13.26 14.10 -10.95
C VAL A 763 -12.43 13.01 -11.65
N PRO A 764 -12.96 11.78 -11.79
CA PRO A 764 -12.29 10.73 -12.54
C PRO A 764 -12.27 11.04 -14.04
N GLY A 765 -11.22 10.58 -14.73
CA GLY A 765 -11.16 10.57 -16.18
C GLY A 765 -12.12 9.58 -16.84
N LEU A 766 -12.05 9.50 -18.17
CA LEU A 766 -12.87 8.59 -18.95
C LEU A 766 -12.41 7.13 -18.77
N THR A 767 -13.33 6.17 -18.97
CA THR A 767 -12.99 4.73 -19.06
C THR A 767 -12.12 4.45 -20.31
N PRO A 768 -11.27 3.41 -20.31
CA PRO A 768 -11.03 2.45 -19.23
C PRO A 768 -9.85 2.85 -18.30
N TYR A 769 -9.01 3.82 -18.69
CA TYR A 769 -7.79 4.19 -17.97
C TYR A 769 -7.99 5.47 -17.15
N ARG A 770 -7.95 5.37 -15.82
CA ARG A 770 -8.12 6.52 -14.90
C ARG A 770 -7.53 6.25 -13.52
N ALA A 771 -7.22 7.32 -12.77
CA ALA A 771 -6.78 7.20 -11.38
C ALA A 771 -7.95 6.87 -10.45
N ARG A 772 -7.69 6.06 -9.42
CA ARG A 772 -8.64 5.76 -8.34
C ARG A 772 -8.07 6.26 -7.02
N MET A 773 -8.81 7.15 -6.36
CA MET A 773 -8.42 7.75 -5.08
C MET A 773 -9.44 7.43 -3.97
N PRO A 774 -9.49 6.17 -3.47
CA PRO A 774 -10.57 5.70 -2.60
C PRO A 774 -10.50 6.20 -1.14
N ASN A 775 -9.35 6.68 -0.65
CA ASN A 775 -9.17 7.08 0.75
C ASN A 775 -10.26 8.04 1.24
N ASN A 776 -10.82 7.72 2.40
CA ASN A 776 -11.80 8.54 3.12
C ASN A 776 -11.18 9.18 4.38
N LEU A 777 -11.98 9.78 5.27
CA LEU A 777 -11.46 10.40 6.48
C LEU A 777 -10.78 9.41 7.45
N VAL A 778 -11.17 8.13 7.49
CA VAL A 778 -10.47 7.12 8.32
C VAL A 778 -9.02 6.97 7.87
N ALA A 779 -8.77 6.94 6.56
CA ALA A 779 -7.41 6.90 6.02
C ALA A 779 -6.59 8.15 6.39
N PHE A 780 -7.24 9.32 6.48
CA PHE A 780 -6.60 10.56 6.95
C PHE A 780 -6.16 10.46 8.42
N PHE A 781 -6.96 9.87 9.30
CA PHE A 781 -6.54 9.59 10.68
C PHE A 781 -5.40 8.57 10.74
N GLY A 782 -5.43 7.54 9.91
CA GLY A 782 -4.30 6.60 9.75
C GLY A 782 -3.00 7.31 9.35
N LEU A 783 -3.07 8.31 8.47
CA LEU A 783 -1.94 9.18 8.14
C LEU A 783 -1.45 9.96 9.35
N LEU A 784 -2.33 10.59 10.14
CA LEU A 784 -1.90 11.36 11.33
C LEU A 784 -1.20 10.48 12.37
N VAL A 785 -1.68 9.26 12.59
CA VAL A 785 -1.01 8.27 13.45
C VAL A 785 0.38 7.94 12.90
N HIS A 786 0.48 7.64 11.59
CA HIS A 786 1.75 7.35 10.93
C HIS A 786 2.76 8.50 11.02
N LEU A 787 2.32 9.76 10.82
CA LEU A 787 3.20 10.93 10.91
C LEU A 787 3.79 11.09 12.31
N LYS A 788 3.02 10.77 13.36
CA LYS A 788 3.56 10.81 14.71
C LYS A 788 4.65 9.76 14.92
N GLU A 789 4.44 8.54 14.42
CA GLU A 789 5.45 7.49 14.47
C GLU A 789 6.70 7.86 13.68
N THR A 790 6.53 8.46 12.49
CA THR A 790 7.65 8.96 11.67
C THR A 790 8.55 9.93 12.44
N GLY A 791 8.03 10.68 13.41
CA GLY A 791 8.82 11.55 14.29
C GLY A 791 8.37 13.01 14.32
N PHE A 792 7.26 13.37 13.67
CA PHE A 792 6.72 14.72 13.77
C PHE A 792 6.22 15.01 15.21
N PRO A 793 6.48 16.20 15.78
CA PRO A 793 6.04 16.52 17.14
C PRO A 793 4.52 16.40 17.33
N ALA A 794 4.08 15.72 18.40
CA ALA A 794 2.66 15.48 18.69
C ALA A 794 1.82 16.76 18.72
N HIS A 795 2.38 17.83 19.29
CA HIS A 795 1.69 19.11 19.39
C HIS A 795 1.44 19.78 18.03
N TRP A 796 2.24 19.50 16.98
CA TRP A 796 1.97 20.03 15.64
C TRP A 796 0.71 19.41 15.02
N LEU A 797 0.56 18.09 15.19
CA LEU A 797 -0.59 17.32 14.70
C LEU A 797 -1.85 17.64 15.53
N SER A 798 -1.68 17.75 16.85
CA SER A 798 -2.72 18.17 17.80
C SER A 798 -3.27 19.56 17.45
N ASP A 799 -2.41 20.57 17.30
CA ASP A 799 -2.82 21.95 16.95
C ASP A 799 -3.55 22.00 15.59
N PHE A 800 -3.08 21.22 14.61
CA PHE A 800 -3.74 21.12 13.32
C PHE A 800 -5.14 20.51 13.44
N LEU A 801 -5.24 19.34 14.08
CA LEU A 801 -6.51 18.63 14.21
C LEU A 801 -7.51 19.41 15.08
N HIS A 802 -7.06 20.11 16.12
CA HIS A 802 -7.89 21.05 16.88
C HIS A 802 -8.54 22.10 16.00
N SER A 803 -7.78 22.72 15.08
CA SER A 803 -8.35 23.70 14.15
C SER A 803 -9.37 23.11 13.17
N VAL A 804 -9.25 21.81 12.86
CA VAL A 804 -10.21 21.08 12.00
C VAL A 804 -11.50 20.78 12.76
N ILE A 805 -11.41 20.17 13.94
CA ILE A 805 -12.58 19.71 14.70
C ILE A 805 -13.37 20.88 15.31
N SER A 806 -12.70 22.01 15.59
CA SER A 806 -13.35 23.23 16.08
C SER A 806 -13.89 24.11 14.95
N ASP A 807 -13.85 23.66 13.68
CA ASP A 807 -14.25 24.43 12.50
C ASP A 807 -13.59 25.82 12.45
N ASN A 808 -12.28 25.92 12.72
CA ASN A 808 -11.52 27.18 12.73
C ASN A 808 -10.31 27.17 11.78
N LEU A 809 -10.21 26.18 10.90
CA LEU A 809 -9.12 26.08 9.95
C LEU A 809 -9.16 27.26 8.97
N THR A 810 -8.11 28.07 9.02
CA THR A 810 -7.81 29.11 8.03
C THR A 810 -6.65 28.62 7.17
N SER A 811 -6.78 28.74 5.86
CA SER A 811 -5.83 28.17 4.90
C SER A 811 -5.78 29.00 3.61
N ASP A 812 -4.63 28.98 2.94
CA ASP A 812 -4.38 29.48 1.58
C ASP A 812 -4.28 28.34 0.55
N ILE A 813 -4.62 27.10 0.93
CA ILE A 813 -4.56 25.92 0.06
C ILE A 813 -5.88 25.76 -0.71
N ALA A 814 -5.82 25.64 -2.03
CA ALA A 814 -7.00 25.31 -2.84
C ALA A 814 -7.24 23.79 -2.87
N PRO A 815 -8.51 23.32 -2.82
CA PRO A 815 -8.83 21.95 -3.21
C PRO A 815 -8.62 21.75 -4.71
N TYR A 816 -8.16 20.57 -5.11
CA TYR A 816 -8.10 20.19 -6.52
C TYR A 816 -9.44 19.59 -6.96
N THR A 817 -10.20 20.33 -7.77
CA THR A 817 -11.51 19.89 -8.31
C THR A 817 -11.43 19.56 -9.81
N GLY A 818 -10.22 19.44 -10.36
CA GLY A 818 -9.98 19.09 -11.75
C GLY A 818 -10.09 17.58 -12.00
N GLN A 819 -9.80 17.17 -13.23
CA GLN A 819 -9.79 15.78 -13.64
C GLN A 819 -8.44 15.12 -13.34
N TRP A 820 -8.43 13.97 -12.69
CA TRP A 820 -7.18 13.22 -12.46
C TRP A 820 -6.52 12.74 -13.76
N PRO A 821 -5.17 12.64 -13.81
CA PRO A 821 -4.19 12.80 -12.73
C PRO A 821 -4.02 14.25 -12.22
N ILE A 822 -3.45 14.42 -11.02
CA ILE A 822 -3.19 15.75 -10.46
C ILE A 822 -1.82 16.22 -10.98
N PRO A 823 -1.75 17.34 -11.74
CA PRO A 823 -0.47 17.83 -12.25
C PRO A 823 0.46 18.28 -11.13
N VAL A 824 1.77 18.03 -11.28
CA VAL A 824 2.80 18.46 -10.32
C VAL A 824 2.79 19.99 -10.09
N SER A 825 2.32 20.77 -11.07
CA SER A 825 2.17 22.22 -10.94
C SER A 825 1.16 22.65 -9.86
N GLU A 826 0.28 21.75 -9.41
CA GLU A 826 -0.65 22.02 -8.30
C GLU A 826 0.02 22.01 -6.92
N PHE A 827 1.27 21.50 -6.82
CA PHE A 827 2.01 21.43 -5.55
C PHE A 827 2.17 22.80 -4.88
N ASP A 828 2.46 23.85 -5.66
CA ASP A 828 2.68 25.21 -5.17
C ASP A 828 1.45 26.12 -5.31
N ARG A 829 0.33 25.62 -5.82
CA ARG A 829 -0.89 26.41 -5.96
C ARG A 829 -1.38 26.91 -4.60
N ARG A 830 -1.70 28.20 -4.55
CA ARG A 830 -2.27 28.89 -3.38
C ARG A 830 -3.45 29.77 -3.81
N VAL A 831 -4.30 30.09 -2.85
CA VAL A 831 -5.41 31.06 -2.94
C VAL A 831 -5.28 32.07 -1.82
N LYS A 832 -6.10 33.12 -1.84
CA LYS A 832 -6.17 34.06 -0.73
C LYS A 832 -6.50 33.31 0.57
N MET A 833 -5.77 33.61 1.64
CA MET A 833 -6.03 33.06 2.98
C MET A 833 -7.50 33.24 3.35
N ARG A 834 -8.19 32.16 3.69
CA ARG A 834 -9.60 32.15 4.09
C ARG A 834 -9.91 31.09 5.12
N LYS A 835 -10.98 31.30 5.90
CA LYS A 835 -11.57 30.26 6.73
C LYS A 835 -12.38 29.31 5.85
N VAL A 836 -12.09 28.02 5.92
CA VAL A 836 -12.89 26.98 5.25
C VAL A 836 -13.96 26.46 6.21
N ARG A 837 -15.08 25.97 5.68
CA ARG A 837 -16.12 25.32 6.47
C ARG A 837 -15.95 23.81 6.49
N LEU A 838 -15.87 23.26 7.69
CA LEU A 838 -15.68 21.85 7.99
C LEU A 838 -16.84 21.26 8.80
N ASP A 839 -17.82 22.07 9.19
CA ASP A 839 -19.04 21.61 9.86
C ASP A 839 -19.80 20.47 9.14
N PRO A 840 -19.80 20.34 7.79
CA PRO A 840 -20.44 19.20 7.14
C PRO A 840 -19.84 17.84 7.53
N TRP A 841 -18.57 17.78 7.95
CA TRP A 841 -17.93 16.51 8.33
C TRP A 841 -17.88 16.29 9.84
N GLN A 842 -18.45 17.17 10.66
CA GLN A 842 -18.36 17.05 12.12
C GLN A 842 -18.97 15.75 12.67
N ALA A 843 -20.05 15.23 12.08
CA ALA A 843 -20.65 13.97 12.51
C ALA A 843 -19.72 12.76 12.26
N GLU A 844 -18.98 12.77 11.14
CA GLU A 844 -17.99 11.73 10.83
C GLU A 844 -16.74 11.88 11.73
N LEU A 845 -16.25 13.11 11.90
CA LEU A 845 -15.12 13.42 12.77
C LEU A 845 -15.39 12.99 14.21
N GLU A 846 -16.58 13.27 14.74
CA GLU A 846 -17.04 12.79 16.04
C GLU A 846 -16.99 11.26 16.12
N ALA A 847 -17.61 10.57 15.15
CA ALA A 847 -17.67 9.11 15.15
C ALA A 847 -16.26 8.47 15.14
N ILE A 848 -15.34 8.98 14.30
CA ILE A 848 -13.97 8.49 14.23
C ILE A 848 -13.21 8.79 15.54
N LEU A 849 -13.27 10.03 16.03
CA LEU A 849 -12.55 10.47 17.21
C LEU A 849 -13.02 9.77 18.48
N ALA A 850 -14.33 9.65 18.69
CA ALA A 850 -14.88 8.94 19.84
C ALA A 850 -14.51 7.45 19.81
N THR A 851 -14.52 6.84 18.61
CA THR A 851 -14.11 5.43 18.43
C THR A 851 -12.63 5.21 18.74
N THR A 852 -11.77 6.20 18.45
CA THR A 852 -10.31 6.03 18.38
C THR A 852 -9.53 6.93 19.33
N ARG A 853 -10.20 7.66 20.24
CA ARG A 853 -9.62 8.70 21.12
C ARG A 853 -8.33 8.27 21.81
N HIS A 854 -8.33 7.09 22.42
CA HIS A 854 -7.14 6.56 23.10
C HIS A 854 -6.08 6.03 22.12
N GLY A 855 -6.40 5.77 20.86
CA GLY A 855 -5.43 5.32 19.86
C GLY A 855 -4.60 6.47 19.29
N ILE A 856 -5.11 7.70 19.33
CA ILE A 856 -4.42 8.87 18.76
C ILE A 856 -3.17 9.20 19.62
N PRO A 857 -1.96 9.20 19.03
CA PRO A 857 -0.69 9.31 19.76
C PRO A 857 -0.31 10.78 20.08
N PHE A 858 -1.30 11.64 20.26
CA PHE A 858 -1.14 13.05 20.65
C PHE A 858 -2.41 13.53 21.36
N ALA A 859 -2.28 14.58 22.17
CA ALA A 859 -3.41 15.08 22.96
C ALA A 859 -4.47 15.72 22.06
N ILE A 860 -5.73 15.37 22.30
CA ILE A 860 -6.88 15.99 21.67
C ILE A 860 -7.99 16.14 22.70
N THR A 861 -8.47 17.37 22.87
CA THR A 861 -9.72 17.67 23.58
C THR A 861 -10.87 17.63 22.59
N LEU A 862 -11.84 16.76 22.81
CA LEU A 862 -13.05 16.70 21.98
C LEU A 862 -13.98 17.86 22.33
N PRO A 863 -14.69 18.44 21.35
CA PRO A 863 -15.76 19.39 21.62
C PRO A 863 -16.79 18.82 22.62
N PRO A 864 -17.40 19.64 23.51
CA PRO A 864 -18.37 19.14 24.48
C PRO A 864 -19.62 18.49 23.87
N ASN A 865 -19.96 18.87 22.64
CA ASN A 865 -21.08 18.32 21.87
C ASN A 865 -20.70 17.09 21.02
N PHE A 866 -19.49 16.57 21.18
CA PHE A 866 -19.07 15.30 20.58
C PHE A 866 -19.26 14.19 21.60
N ALA A 867 -19.58 13.00 21.10
CA ALA A 867 -19.46 11.76 21.85
C ALA A 867 -18.07 11.64 22.49
N GLN A 868 -18.04 11.28 23.77
CA GLN A 868 -16.79 11.25 24.55
C GLN A 868 -16.14 9.87 24.59
N SER A 869 -16.90 8.84 24.22
CA SER A 869 -16.54 7.42 24.29
C SER A 869 -17.03 6.66 23.05
N HIS A 870 -16.43 5.50 22.76
CA HIS A 870 -16.84 4.69 21.61
C HIS A 870 -18.19 4.00 21.85
N GLU A 871 -18.56 3.82 23.12
CA GLU A 871 -19.82 3.28 23.60
C GLU A 871 -20.99 4.20 23.31
N GLU A 872 -20.77 5.48 22.98
CA GLU A 872 -21.80 6.43 22.55
C GLU A 872 -22.04 6.40 21.03
N ILE A 873 -21.16 5.74 20.27
CA ILE A 873 -21.28 5.58 18.82
C ILE A 873 -22.08 4.32 18.48
N GLY A 874 -23.15 4.49 17.71
CA GLY A 874 -23.97 3.41 17.16
C GLY A 874 -23.52 3.00 15.76
N LEU A 875 -23.81 1.75 15.38
CA LEU A 875 -23.71 1.28 14.01
C LEU A 875 -25.13 1.29 13.44
N PHE A 876 -25.40 2.22 12.53
CA PHE A 876 -26.72 2.42 11.97
C PHE A 876 -26.86 1.70 10.64
N GLU A 877 -28.02 1.10 10.44
CA GLU A 877 -28.44 0.41 9.23
C GLU A 877 -29.68 1.08 8.64
N ALA A 878 -29.73 1.17 7.31
CA ALA A 878 -30.93 1.53 6.56
C ALA A 878 -31.05 0.69 5.29
N ASN A 879 -32.29 0.36 4.92
CA ASN A 879 -32.60 -0.27 3.65
C ASN A 879 -32.88 0.82 2.58
N VAL A 880 -32.30 0.67 1.40
CA VAL A 880 -32.35 1.66 0.32
C VAL A 880 -32.68 1.01 -1.02
N LYS A 881 -33.07 1.84 -1.98
CA LYS A 881 -33.28 1.45 -3.38
C LYS A 881 -32.45 2.36 -4.29
N ALA A 882 -32.01 1.83 -5.43
CA ALA A 882 -31.24 2.60 -6.39
C ALA A 882 -32.07 3.77 -6.96
N ASP A 883 -31.41 4.90 -7.21
CA ASP A 883 -32.02 6.01 -7.94
C ASP A 883 -31.88 5.78 -9.46
N LEU A 884 -32.94 5.21 -10.07
CA LEU A 884 -32.97 4.90 -11.51
C LEU A 884 -32.91 6.17 -12.39
N ALA A 885 -33.24 7.35 -11.86
CA ALA A 885 -33.18 8.61 -12.61
C ALA A 885 -31.75 9.19 -12.70
N ALA A 886 -30.80 8.67 -11.92
CA ALA A 886 -29.44 9.21 -11.82
C ALA A 886 -28.51 8.78 -12.98
N SER A 887 -28.88 7.79 -13.80
CA SER A 887 -28.06 7.36 -14.95
C SER A 887 -28.90 7.02 -16.20
N PRO A 888 -29.41 8.03 -16.93
CA PRO A 888 -30.24 7.81 -18.13
C PRO A 888 -29.47 7.19 -19.31
N PHE A 889 -28.14 7.09 -19.26
CA PHE A 889 -27.28 6.68 -20.38
C PHE A 889 -26.40 5.46 -20.11
N GLY A 890 -26.60 4.73 -19.01
CA GLY A 890 -26.07 3.37 -18.86
C GLY A 890 -24.55 3.20 -18.73
N VAL A 891 -23.76 4.26 -18.62
CA VAL A 891 -22.29 4.12 -18.36
C VAL A 891 -22.07 3.99 -16.86
N ILE A 892 -22.01 2.75 -16.39
CA ILE A 892 -21.75 2.42 -15.00
C ILE A 892 -20.27 2.74 -14.68
N SER A 893 -20.00 3.84 -13.99
CA SER A 893 -18.66 4.07 -13.43
C SER A 893 -18.55 3.41 -12.05
N ILE A 894 -17.73 2.38 -12.00
CA ILE A 894 -17.34 1.50 -10.88
C ILE A 894 -16.31 2.13 -9.91
N ASP A 895 -16.20 3.46 -9.85
CA ASP A 895 -15.15 4.08 -9.02
C ASP A 895 -15.55 4.11 -7.55
N PRO A 896 -14.60 3.80 -6.64
CA PRO A 896 -14.83 3.86 -5.20
C PRO A 896 -14.97 5.31 -4.73
N ALA A 897 -16.19 5.84 -4.77
CA ALA A 897 -16.51 7.24 -4.51
C ALA A 897 -17.84 7.44 -3.76
N VAL A 898 -18.47 6.37 -3.26
CA VAL A 898 -19.71 6.49 -2.50
C VAL A 898 -19.47 7.17 -1.15
N SER A 899 -20.34 8.11 -0.81
CA SER A 899 -20.43 8.77 0.50
C SER A 899 -21.91 8.97 0.84
N LEU A 900 -22.22 9.24 2.10
CA LEU A 900 -23.59 9.51 2.55
C LEU A 900 -23.77 10.99 2.82
N LEU A 901 -24.92 11.51 2.42
CA LEU A 901 -25.40 12.85 2.77
C LEU A 901 -26.57 12.70 3.72
N LEU A 902 -26.42 13.17 4.96
CA LEU A 902 -27.49 13.27 5.96
C LEU A 902 -27.98 14.71 5.96
N TYR A 903 -29.27 14.98 5.79
CA TYR A 903 -29.76 16.35 5.62
C TYR A 903 -31.16 16.58 6.19
N LYS A 904 -31.42 17.82 6.60
CA LYS A 904 -32.76 18.29 6.97
C LYS A 904 -33.66 18.44 5.74
N PRO A 905 -34.98 18.17 5.85
CA PRO A 905 -35.92 18.41 4.77
C PRO A 905 -35.98 19.90 4.39
N GLY A 906 -36.43 20.19 3.16
CA GLY A 906 -36.66 21.55 2.67
C GLY A 906 -35.68 22.06 1.61
N ARG A 907 -34.68 21.26 1.21
CA ARG A 907 -33.82 21.55 0.04
C ARG A 907 -33.68 20.35 -0.87
N SER A 908 -33.52 20.63 -2.16
CA SER A 908 -33.18 19.62 -3.16
C SER A 908 -31.78 19.07 -2.89
N VAL A 909 -31.66 17.74 -2.85
CA VAL A 909 -30.38 17.02 -2.73
C VAL A 909 -29.40 17.44 -3.83
N LYS A 910 -29.88 17.54 -5.07
CA LYS A 910 -29.04 17.93 -6.22
C LYS A 910 -28.43 19.32 -6.05
N THR A 911 -29.22 20.29 -5.56
CA THR A 911 -28.75 21.66 -5.28
C THR A 911 -27.77 21.70 -4.11
N LEU A 912 -28.00 20.88 -3.08
CA LEU A 912 -27.10 20.79 -1.93
C LEU A 912 -25.75 20.19 -2.35
N LEU A 913 -25.76 19.07 -3.08
CA LEU A 913 -24.56 18.40 -3.60
C LEU A 913 -23.72 19.30 -4.52
N SER A 914 -24.37 20.02 -5.45
CA SER A 914 -23.65 20.96 -6.34
C SER A 914 -23.01 22.12 -5.58
N SER A 915 -23.57 22.51 -4.43
CA SER A 915 -23.10 23.61 -3.58
C SER A 915 -22.00 23.24 -2.59
N VAL A 916 -21.67 21.95 -2.39
CA VAL A 916 -20.72 21.49 -1.35
C VAL A 916 -19.37 22.21 -1.42
N THR A 917 -18.78 22.36 -2.61
CA THR A 917 -17.50 23.05 -2.78
C THR A 917 -17.61 24.55 -2.42
N ALA A 918 -18.70 25.21 -2.80
CA ALA A 918 -18.91 26.61 -2.46
C ALA A 918 -19.14 26.79 -0.94
N ILE A 919 -19.86 25.87 -0.30
CA ILE A 919 -20.06 25.86 1.15
C ILE A 919 -18.72 25.70 1.87
N PHE A 920 -17.89 24.75 1.43
CA PHE A 920 -16.54 24.55 1.93
C PHE A 920 -15.67 25.82 1.82
N GLU A 921 -15.76 26.55 0.70
CA GLU A 921 -15.09 27.85 0.48
C GLU A 921 -15.76 29.04 1.22
N GLY A 922 -16.69 28.77 2.15
CA GLY A 922 -17.27 29.79 3.05
C GLY A 922 -18.62 30.35 2.61
N SER A 923 -19.27 29.78 1.60
CA SER A 923 -20.61 30.21 1.20
C SER A 923 -21.61 30.08 2.35
N LYS A 924 -22.38 31.16 2.55
CA LYS A 924 -23.48 31.24 3.53
C LYS A 924 -24.81 30.72 2.96
N SER A 925 -24.80 30.14 1.76
CA SER A 925 -26.01 29.63 1.10
C SER A 925 -26.73 28.59 1.94
N THR A 926 -26.03 27.86 2.82
CA THR A 926 -26.57 26.80 3.67
C THR A 926 -26.13 26.99 5.11
N ALA A 927 -27.05 27.01 6.07
CA ALA A 927 -26.72 27.22 7.48
C ALA A 927 -25.92 26.03 8.06
N PRO A 928 -24.96 26.26 8.97
CA PRO A 928 -24.24 25.18 9.65
C PRO A 928 -25.16 24.18 10.36
N GLY A 929 -24.77 22.90 10.36
CA GLY A 929 -25.52 21.83 11.04
C GLY A 929 -26.86 21.44 10.39
N THR A 930 -27.13 21.88 9.16
CA THR A 930 -28.33 21.48 8.39
C THR A 930 -28.12 20.23 7.53
N PHE A 931 -26.86 19.81 7.34
CA PHE A 931 -26.49 18.56 6.71
C PHE A 931 -25.12 18.09 7.19
N PHE A 932 -24.85 16.79 7.02
CA PHE A 932 -23.56 16.17 7.28
C PHE A 932 -23.19 15.20 6.16
N ILE A 933 -21.89 14.98 5.97
CA ILE A 933 -21.31 14.03 5.01
C ILE A 933 -20.56 12.96 5.78
N ILE A 934 -20.80 11.69 5.43
CA ILE A 934 -20.06 10.52 5.94
C ILE A 934 -19.37 9.85 4.75
N SER A 935 -18.03 9.88 4.75
CA SER A 935 -17.21 9.23 3.73
C SER A 935 -16.85 7.77 4.05
N ALA A 936 -16.87 7.39 5.33
CA ALA A 936 -16.63 6.05 5.84
C ALA A 936 -17.95 5.27 5.97
N VAL A 937 -18.35 4.64 4.87
CA VAL A 937 -19.49 3.71 4.82
C VAL A 937 -18.99 2.31 5.17
N GLU A 938 -19.66 1.59 6.09
CA GLU A 938 -19.21 0.26 6.55
C GLU A 938 -19.75 -0.90 5.72
N ALA A 939 -20.92 -0.72 5.10
CA ALA A 939 -21.49 -1.65 4.13
C ALA A 939 -22.35 -0.87 3.16
N TYR A 940 -22.34 -1.28 1.89
CA TYR A 940 -23.10 -0.61 0.85
C TYR A 940 -23.63 -1.62 -0.17
N ASP A 941 -24.94 -1.59 -0.35
CA ASP A 941 -25.66 -2.18 -1.48
C ASP A 941 -26.70 -1.16 -1.94
N LYS A 942 -26.62 -0.76 -3.22
CA LYS A 942 -27.53 0.22 -3.83
C LYS A 942 -29.01 -0.21 -3.80
N ASN A 943 -29.30 -1.51 -3.68
CA ASN A 943 -30.66 -2.06 -3.62
C ASN A 943 -30.93 -2.84 -2.33
N GLY A 944 -30.14 -2.57 -1.29
CA GLY A 944 -30.20 -3.34 -0.05
C GLY A 944 -29.80 -2.50 1.15
N ILE A 945 -28.76 -2.96 1.83
CA ILE A 945 -28.36 -2.43 3.13
C ILE A 945 -27.22 -1.41 2.98
N ILE A 946 -27.37 -0.27 3.65
CA ILE A 946 -26.26 0.65 3.92
C ILE A 946 -26.01 0.71 5.42
N ARG A 947 -24.74 0.62 5.83
CA ARG A 947 -24.30 0.75 7.23
C ARG A 947 -23.29 1.87 7.42
N TRP A 948 -23.42 2.63 8.50
CA TRP A 948 -22.48 3.70 8.87
C TRP A 948 -22.47 3.94 10.39
N ARG A 949 -21.42 4.60 10.89
CA ARG A 949 -21.34 5.01 12.30
C ARG A 949 -21.86 6.43 12.52
N LEU A 950 -22.57 6.63 13.62
CA LEU A 950 -23.08 7.93 14.04
C LEU A 950 -23.23 7.96 15.58
N SER A 951 -23.10 9.14 16.19
CA SER A 951 -23.47 9.32 17.60
C SER A 951 -24.94 8.98 17.82
N ARG A 952 -25.24 8.19 18.86
CA ARG A 952 -26.64 7.84 19.20
C ARG A 952 -27.47 9.07 19.54
N GLU A 953 -26.85 10.08 20.17
CA GLU A 953 -27.51 11.35 20.47
C GLU A 953 -27.87 12.10 19.19
N ARG A 954 -26.94 12.19 18.23
CA ARG A 954 -27.23 12.81 16.93
C ARG A 954 -28.32 12.07 16.18
N ALA A 955 -28.25 10.73 16.13
CA ALA A 955 -29.28 9.93 15.49
C ALA A 955 -30.67 10.17 16.12
N LYS A 956 -30.76 10.27 17.45
CA LYS A 956 -32.00 10.60 18.15
C LYS A 956 -32.53 11.99 17.76
N GLY A 957 -31.67 13.00 17.72
CA GLY A 957 -32.05 14.34 17.26
C GLY A 957 -32.47 14.36 15.79
N MET A 958 -31.76 13.66 14.92
CA MET A 958 -32.08 13.53 13.50
C MET A 958 -33.43 12.85 13.25
N LYS A 959 -33.77 11.84 14.06
CA LYS A 959 -35.10 11.19 14.05
C LYS A 959 -36.20 12.16 14.45
N ALA A 960 -35.99 12.92 15.53
CA ALA A 960 -36.96 13.91 16.00
C ALA A 960 -37.22 15.02 14.96
N ASP A 961 -36.17 15.44 14.25
CA ASP A 961 -36.20 16.50 13.24
C ASP A 961 -36.55 16.00 11.82
N ASN A 962 -36.93 14.73 11.66
CA ASN A 962 -37.29 14.10 10.36
C ASN A 962 -36.21 14.24 9.27
N TRP A 963 -34.95 13.95 9.61
CA TRP A 963 -33.83 13.97 8.65
C TRP A 963 -33.92 12.84 7.62
N TYR A 964 -33.14 12.96 6.56
CA TYR A 964 -32.98 11.95 5.52
C TYR A 964 -31.51 11.62 5.29
N MET A 965 -31.22 10.43 4.79
CA MET A 965 -29.92 9.99 4.32
C MET A 965 -30.03 9.59 2.85
N VAL A 966 -29.05 9.97 2.03
CA VAL A 966 -28.91 9.51 0.65
C VAL A 966 -27.46 9.13 0.38
N ALA A 967 -27.24 8.01 -0.29
CA ALA A 967 -25.92 7.67 -0.82
C ALA A 967 -25.71 8.41 -2.15
N TYR A 968 -24.51 8.96 -2.33
CA TYR A 968 -24.15 9.73 -3.51
C TYR A 968 -22.69 9.50 -3.87
N ARG A 969 -22.35 9.81 -5.11
CA ARG A 969 -20.97 9.83 -5.61
C ARG A 969 -20.30 11.15 -5.26
N SER A 970 -19.26 11.13 -4.45
CA SER A 970 -18.55 12.34 -4.02
C SER A 970 -17.81 13.05 -5.15
N ASP A 971 -17.33 12.29 -6.13
CA ASP A 971 -16.60 12.80 -7.29
C ASP A 971 -17.52 13.43 -8.34
N ARG A 972 -18.70 12.84 -8.58
CA ARG A 972 -19.69 13.35 -9.57
C ARG A 972 -20.77 14.24 -8.96
N LYS A 973 -20.91 14.23 -7.63
CA LYS A 973 -21.95 14.95 -6.88
C LYS A 973 -23.37 14.52 -7.27
N GLU A 974 -23.54 13.23 -7.52
CA GLU A 974 -24.78 12.62 -8.02
C GLU A 974 -25.32 11.58 -7.01
N PRO A 975 -26.63 11.61 -6.67
CA PRO A 975 -27.22 10.58 -5.83
C PRO A 975 -27.22 9.22 -6.55
N VAL A 976 -27.05 8.14 -5.79
CA VAL A 976 -27.10 6.75 -6.30
C VAL A 976 -28.22 5.93 -5.68
N THR A 977 -28.81 6.42 -4.58
CA THR A 977 -29.97 5.81 -3.94
C THR A 977 -31.10 6.82 -3.79
N GLN A 978 -32.31 6.32 -3.57
CA GLN A 978 -33.41 7.14 -3.07
C GLN A 978 -33.13 7.58 -1.61
N PRO A 979 -33.70 8.72 -1.17
CA PRO A 979 -33.58 9.15 0.23
C PRO A 979 -34.24 8.17 1.22
N SER A 980 -33.53 7.83 2.29
CA SER A 980 -34.01 7.02 3.40
C SER A 980 -34.28 7.91 4.63
N PRO A 981 -35.52 7.95 5.17
CA PRO A 981 -35.86 8.78 6.32
C PRO A 981 -35.24 8.25 7.62
N ALA A 982 -34.87 9.17 8.53
CA ALA A 982 -34.22 8.83 9.79
C ALA A 982 -35.06 7.92 10.70
N SER A 983 -36.39 7.98 10.58
CA SER A 983 -37.31 7.08 11.27
C SER A 983 -37.08 5.60 10.97
N GLN A 984 -36.44 5.26 9.84
CA GLN A 984 -36.13 3.89 9.44
C GLN A 984 -34.72 3.44 9.83
N TRP A 985 -33.87 4.31 10.39
CA TRP A 985 -32.51 3.93 10.74
C TRP A 985 -32.51 3.09 12.03
N ILE A 986 -31.87 1.92 11.98
CA ILE A 986 -31.80 0.98 13.10
C ILE A 986 -30.37 0.96 13.63
N ASP A 987 -30.18 1.12 14.94
CA ASP A 987 -28.89 0.86 15.58
C ASP A 987 -28.76 -0.64 15.83
N ILE A 988 -27.86 -1.30 15.11
CA ILE A 988 -27.67 -2.75 15.15
C ILE A 988 -26.60 -3.15 16.17
N GLY A 989 -26.01 -2.20 16.89
CA GLY A 989 -24.96 -2.45 17.88
C GLY A 989 -23.60 -2.84 17.27
N PRO A 990 -22.57 -3.03 18.11
CA PRO A 990 -21.19 -3.26 17.66
C PRO A 990 -20.90 -4.70 17.20
N ASP A 991 -21.75 -5.68 17.51
CA ASP A 991 -21.47 -7.13 17.37
C ASP A 991 -21.96 -7.76 16.06
N VAL A 992 -22.48 -6.98 15.12
CA VAL A 992 -22.89 -7.52 13.83
C VAL A 992 -21.66 -7.62 12.93
N THR A 993 -21.20 -8.85 12.70
CA THR A 993 -20.21 -9.17 11.67
C THR A 993 -20.61 -8.52 10.35
N GLN A 994 -19.65 -7.90 9.65
CA GLN A 994 -19.88 -7.37 8.30
C GLN A 994 -20.69 -8.41 7.49
N PRO A 995 -21.76 -8.00 6.79
CA PRO A 995 -22.36 -8.92 5.85
C PRO A 995 -21.27 -9.32 4.86
N ALA A 996 -21.24 -10.59 4.45
CA ALA A 996 -20.42 -10.98 3.31
C ALA A 996 -20.67 -9.94 2.20
N MET A 997 -19.59 -9.33 1.68
CA MET A 997 -19.70 -8.45 0.52
C MET A 997 -20.61 -9.15 -0.49
N PRO A 998 -21.64 -8.47 -1.05
CA PRO A 998 -22.54 -9.10 -1.99
C PRO A 998 -21.72 -9.79 -3.07
N VAL A 999 -21.87 -11.11 -3.11
CA VAL A 999 -21.24 -11.98 -4.09
C VAL A 999 -21.80 -11.57 -5.44
N LEU A 1000 -20.93 -11.10 -6.33
CA LEU A 1000 -21.24 -10.93 -7.75
C LEU A 1000 -21.10 -12.26 -8.48
#